data_AF-A0A9E7PHP7-F1
#
_entry.id   AF-A0A9E7PHP7-F1
#
_cell.length_a   1.000
_cell.length_b   1.000
_cell.length_c   1.000
_cell.angle_alpha   90.00
_cell.angle_beta   90.00
_cell.angle_gamma   90.00
#
_symmetry.space_group_name_H-M   'P 1'
#
loop_
_entity.id
_entity.type
_entity.pdbx_description
1 polymer ?
#
loop_
_entity_poly.entity_id
_entity_poly.type
_entity_poly.pdbx_seq_one_letter_code
_entity_poly.pdbx_strand_id
1 'polypeptide(L)'
;MGGDKEAFARKENKKAEQRRQQEEILAAPNAITKAANAAIQVNQQTSDAKGSKDQCNFCRKLGLQILPLRYTVTRDKAPQLNSQLGKNVKNVALSYSQYTTEMIDSGYVYVMIKRKKGYEWSGYIVTPKGYLSSFPLDKPAPVSVLEFACQGNEHAVFASFVTVEYIATNLAEKAYLIYTHAPMTDKKREEYQAKADEYVSSGKWQSVDVAAWAKGTSQQQHCLNNTTLKGGISQPFSFGTDRWKQLVKKFTEKPKAFSAVVLYDPVGITIKLNEYRNEAYVPVDDYLEAKDKYGVTNQRKLDSVQRVKSIEGSLLKNKEKIVQRENEIHEQTAPAIEIRYKSNLNAIEQRLIYARKWNNTAEIEQLERSKKLLIEEHERTMKKRAGHGEEVGEANYQTDRKVLLDHLNYKEIEAFKQEVAQKYDTALNVANQRAQEHLNWVVSESLLDALDAYDQKDLQSGCAFKAHVATMLFGMEGAEAGAKQLDDWVKKPDYERKNLFIRGLYSNQLEAKAKHEELKKAATDFTAVGIKAMKGAIDFLKKTDSAWDEWARNQGIDKNKGNIAFSKVEKKVMLYVSNFARVVFRAGMGSTAESRFVTAISQKLLFAQMGELAGKLRFDQVVYNINPEKLNSGNIKLSPEIGERVGGQLSKNAKEATMRSLDVLIDDAMAKKQQVALTLEEIEKAGSKGMVNHTNNYHQVRIRHSCIFRGD
;
A
#
# COMPACT_ATOMS: atom_id res chain seq x y z
N MET A 1 -75.33 -4.29 1.84
CA MET A 1 -74.06 -3.56 2.13
C MET A 1 -72.89 -4.54 2.26
N GLY A 2 -72.55 -5.28 1.19
CA GLY A 2 -71.53 -6.34 1.21
C GLY A 2 -70.37 -6.17 0.22
N GLY A 3 -70.43 -5.17 -0.69
CA GLY A 3 -69.43 -4.99 -1.75
C GLY A 3 -68.16 -4.24 -1.35
N ASP A 4 -68.20 -3.43 -0.29
CA ASP A 4 -67.05 -2.58 0.09
C ASP A 4 -66.04 -3.28 1.01
N LYS A 5 -66.41 -4.37 1.69
CA LYS A 5 -65.47 -5.13 2.53
C LYS A 5 -64.51 -6.00 1.70
N GLU A 6 -64.99 -6.58 0.60
CA GLU A 6 -64.13 -7.38 -0.29
C GLU A 6 -63.17 -6.51 -1.11
N ALA A 7 -63.60 -5.31 -1.52
CA ALA A 7 -62.74 -4.36 -2.21
C ALA A 7 -61.63 -3.82 -1.31
N PHE A 8 -61.95 -3.52 -0.04
CA PHE A 8 -60.96 -3.10 0.96
C PHE A 8 -59.99 -4.23 1.32
N ALA A 9 -60.48 -5.45 1.53
CA ALA A 9 -59.66 -6.63 1.80
C ALA A 9 -58.73 -6.99 0.62
N ARG A 10 -59.20 -6.85 -0.64
CA ARG A 10 -58.35 -7.01 -1.82
C ARG A 10 -57.27 -5.93 -1.92
N LYS A 11 -57.57 -4.68 -1.55
CA LYS A 11 -56.59 -3.57 -1.55
C LYS A 11 -55.55 -3.71 -0.44
N GLU A 12 -55.95 -4.13 0.75
CA GLU A 12 -55.06 -4.43 1.88
C GLU A 12 -54.17 -5.64 1.57
N ASN A 13 -54.71 -6.71 0.98
CA ASN A 13 -53.90 -7.86 0.55
C ASN A 13 -52.91 -7.49 -0.56
N LYS A 14 -53.30 -6.67 -1.55
CA LYS A 14 -52.37 -6.18 -2.57
C LYS A 14 -51.27 -5.29 -1.99
N LYS A 15 -51.58 -4.45 -0.99
CA LYS A 15 -50.60 -3.64 -0.26
C LYS A 15 -49.71 -4.46 0.67
N ALA A 16 -50.20 -5.55 1.24
CA ALA A 16 -49.42 -6.48 2.05
C ALA A 16 -48.49 -7.34 1.18
N GLU A 17 -48.94 -7.74 -0.01
CA GLU A 17 -48.16 -8.49 -0.99
C GLU A 17 -47.11 -7.61 -1.68
N GLN A 18 -47.44 -6.34 -1.95
CA GLN A 18 -46.45 -5.34 -2.38
C GLN A 18 -45.44 -4.99 -1.29
N ARG A 19 -45.85 -4.92 -0.01
CA ARG A 19 -44.91 -4.74 1.11
C ARG A 19 -44.00 -5.96 1.31
N ARG A 20 -44.52 -7.19 1.16
CA ARG A 20 -43.69 -8.42 1.17
C ARG A 20 -42.74 -8.49 -0.02
N GLN A 21 -43.17 -8.12 -1.23
CA GLN A 21 -42.28 -8.04 -2.40
C GLN A 21 -41.22 -6.93 -2.24
N GLN A 22 -41.57 -5.81 -1.60
CA GLN A 22 -40.64 -4.71 -1.35
C GLN A 22 -39.65 -5.04 -0.21
N GLU A 23 -40.07 -5.82 0.80
CA GLU A 23 -39.21 -6.38 1.85
C GLU A 23 -38.33 -7.53 1.33
N GLU A 24 -38.81 -8.38 0.41
CA GLU A 24 -37.98 -9.37 -0.30
C GLU A 24 -36.94 -8.72 -1.22
N ILE A 25 -37.27 -7.57 -1.84
CA ILE A 25 -36.33 -6.77 -2.63
C ILE A 25 -35.30 -6.05 -1.75
N LEU A 26 -35.65 -5.66 -0.51
CA LEU A 26 -34.71 -5.12 0.48
C LEU A 26 -33.89 -6.20 1.23
N ALA A 27 -34.28 -7.47 1.17
CA ALA A 27 -33.63 -8.59 1.85
C ALA A 27 -32.75 -9.49 0.95
N ALA A 28 -32.67 -9.24 -0.36
CA ALA A 28 -31.92 -10.07 -1.30
C ALA A 28 -30.64 -9.38 -1.82
N PRO A 29 -29.42 -9.87 -1.52
CA PRO A 29 -28.15 -9.29 -2.01
C PRO A 29 -27.88 -9.64 -3.49
N ASN A 30 -28.86 -9.52 -4.39
CA ASN A 30 -28.85 -10.29 -5.63
C ASN A 30 -29.05 -9.52 -6.95
N ALA A 31 -28.81 -8.22 -7.03
CA ALA A 31 -28.69 -7.54 -8.35
C ALA A 31 -27.29 -7.78 -8.98
N ILE A 32 -26.22 -7.62 -8.19
CA ILE A 32 -24.84 -7.97 -8.59
C ILE A 32 -24.69 -9.49 -8.70
N THR A 33 -25.34 -10.26 -7.82
CA THR A 33 -25.37 -11.72 -7.92
C THR A 33 -26.23 -12.20 -9.09
N LYS A 34 -27.23 -11.44 -9.57
CA LYS A 34 -27.92 -11.76 -10.85
C LYS A 34 -27.04 -11.47 -12.05
N ALA A 35 -26.25 -10.39 -12.03
CA ALA A 35 -25.30 -10.10 -13.11
C ALA A 35 -24.11 -11.08 -13.12
N ALA A 36 -23.61 -11.46 -11.94
CA ALA A 36 -22.63 -12.52 -11.76
C ALA A 36 -23.21 -13.89 -12.11
N ASN A 37 -24.45 -14.19 -11.71
CA ASN A 37 -25.14 -15.44 -12.07
C ASN A 37 -25.54 -15.47 -13.55
N ALA A 38 -25.79 -14.33 -14.21
CA ALA A 38 -25.97 -14.24 -15.65
C ALA A 38 -24.65 -14.45 -16.39
N ALA A 39 -23.52 -13.94 -15.86
CA ALA A 39 -22.18 -14.24 -16.37
C ALA A 39 -21.77 -15.71 -16.11
N ILE A 40 -22.28 -16.32 -15.03
CA ILE A 40 -22.15 -17.76 -14.72
C ILE A 40 -23.07 -18.59 -15.63
N GLN A 41 -24.30 -18.14 -15.93
CA GLN A 41 -25.24 -18.84 -16.82
C GLN A 41 -24.82 -18.80 -18.29
N VAL A 42 -24.19 -17.70 -18.75
CA VAL A 42 -23.54 -17.64 -20.08
C VAL A 42 -22.40 -18.66 -20.19
N ASN A 43 -21.77 -19.05 -19.07
CA ASN A 43 -20.73 -20.06 -19.00
C ASN A 43 -21.23 -21.47 -18.60
N GLN A 44 -22.53 -21.65 -18.30
CA GLN A 44 -23.13 -22.95 -17.94
C GLN A 44 -23.85 -23.64 -19.09
N GLN A 45 -23.99 -23.01 -20.25
CA GLN A 45 -24.40 -23.72 -21.47
C GLN A 45 -23.17 -24.32 -22.17
N THR A 46 -22.57 -25.38 -21.60
CA THR A 46 -21.84 -26.44 -22.34
C THR A 46 -21.38 -27.54 -21.38
N SER A 47 -22.34 -28.17 -20.71
CA SER A 47 -22.10 -29.48 -20.12
C SER A 47 -23.43 -30.21 -20.05
N ASP A 48 -23.90 -30.67 -21.20
CA ASP A 48 -24.61 -31.95 -21.37
C ASP A 48 -24.92 -32.11 -22.86
N ALA A 49 -24.46 -33.24 -23.42
CA ALA A 49 -24.87 -33.84 -24.68
C ALA A 49 -24.83 -33.01 -26.00
N LYS A 50 -24.16 -33.58 -27.01
CA LYS A 50 -24.42 -33.42 -28.46
C LYS A 50 -25.15 -32.12 -28.88
N GLY A 51 -24.44 -31.00 -28.99
CA GLY A 51 -25.07 -29.75 -29.46
C GLY A 51 -24.09 -28.61 -29.73
N SER A 52 -23.87 -28.33 -31.03
CA SER A 52 -23.08 -27.26 -31.66
C SER A 52 -21.57 -27.22 -31.38
N LYS A 53 -20.77 -27.19 -32.45
CA LYS A 53 -19.31 -27.08 -32.43
C LYS A 53 -18.81 -25.65 -32.07
N ASP A 54 -19.71 -24.72 -31.74
CA ASP A 54 -19.45 -23.28 -31.84
C ASP A 54 -19.41 -22.51 -30.51
N GLN A 55 -19.45 -23.16 -29.34
CA GLN A 55 -19.58 -22.45 -28.04
C GLN A 55 -18.55 -22.80 -26.94
N CYS A 56 -17.54 -23.63 -27.19
CA CYS A 56 -16.53 -23.94 -26.17
C CYS A 56 -15.31 -23.00 -26.24
N ASN A 57 -15.09 -22.19 -25.19
CA ASN A 57 -13.98 -21.23 -25.10
C ASN A 57 -12.58 -21.88 -24.95
N PHE A 58 -12.53 -23.20 -24.73
CA PHE A 58 -11.29 -23.98 -24.65
C PHE A 58 -10.98 -24.76 -25.93
N CYS A 59 -11.97 -24.96 -26.82
CA CYS A 59 -11.76 -25.64 -28.08
C CYS A 59 -10.84 -24.82 -28.99
N ARG A 60 -10.06 -25.53 -29.81
CA ARG A 60 -9.09 -24.92 -30.72
C ARG A 60 -9.29 -25.44 -32.13
N LYS A 61 -9.02 -24.55 -33.08
CA LYS A 61 -9.02 -24.88 -34.51
C LYS A 61 -7.69 -25.52 -34.92
N LEU A 62 -7.62 -25.97 -36.17
CA LEU A 62 -6.38 -26.45 -36.76
C LEU A 62 -5.50 -25.26 -37.21
N GLY A 63 -4.19 -25.40 -37.06
CA GLY A 63 -3.23 -24.35 -37.37
C GLY A 63 -1.90 -24.54 -36.64
N LEU A 64 -1.12 -23.46 -36.56
CA LEU A 64 0.08 -23.42 -35.71
C LEU A 64 -0.37 -23.24 -34.25
N GLN A 65 0.01 -24.19 -33.41
CA GLN A 65 -0.28 -24.20 -31.98
C GLN A 65 0.91 -23.60 -31.22
N ILE A 66 0.68 -22.46 -30.60
CA ILE A 66 1.69 -21.72 -29.83
C ILE A 66 1.42 -21.91 -28.35
N LEU A 67 2.35 -22.55 -27.63
CA LEU A 67 2.30 -22.70 -26.17
C LEU A 67 2.90 -21.44 -25.52
N PRO A 68 2.11 -20.56 -24.90
CA PRO A 68 2.66 -19.44 -24.18
C PRO A 68 3.26 -19.92 -22.85
N LEU A 69 4.49 -19.52 -22.61
CA LEU A 69 5.24 -19.63 -21.36
C LEU A 69 5.59 -18.21 -20.91
N ARG A 70 6.14 -18.03 -19.71
CA ARG A 70 6.67 -16.73 -19.26
C ARG A 70 8.11 -16.83 -18.77
N TYR A 71 8.86 -15.74 -18.92
CA TYR A 71 10.11 -15.55 -18.19
C TYR A 71 9.81 -15.39 -16.71
N THR A 72 10.66 -15.98 -15.87
CA THR A 72 10.54 -15.91 -14.42
C THR A 72 11.92 -15.99 -13.77
N VAL A 73 11.95 -15.91 -12.45
CA VAL A 73 13.16 -16.11 -11.64
C VAL A 73 12.96 -17.23 -10.63
N THR A 74 14.06 -17.85 -10.22
CA THR A 74 14.08 -18.84 -9.14
C THR A 74 15.38 -18.80 -8.35
N ARG A 75 15.33 -19.18 -7.09
CA ARG A 75 16.51 -19.48 -6.26
C ARG A 75 16.86 -20.98 -6.27
N ASP A 76 15.92 -21.81 -6.71
CA ASP A 76 16.11 -23.26 -6.81
C ASP A 76 16.83 -23.64 -8.10
N LYS A 77 17.30 -24.89 -8.16
CA LYS A 77 17.88 -25.45 -9.38
C LYS A 77 16.82 -25.50 -10.48
N ALA A 78 17.07 -24.79 -11.58
CA ALA A 78 16.22 -24.81 -12.76
C ALA A 78 17.07 -24.87 -14.04
N PRO A 79 16.47 -25.24 -15.19
CA PRO A 79 17.15 -25.19 -16.46
C PRO A 79 17.58 -23.76 -16.80
N GLN A 80 18.81 -23.63 -17.28
CA GLN A 80 19.36 -22.37 -17.77
C GLN A 80 18.68 -21.97 -19.07
N LEU A 81 18.44 -20.67 -19.23
CA LEU A 81 17.97 -20.11 -20.50
C LEU A 81 18.99 -20.36 -21.61
N ASN A 82 18.59 -21.12 -22.64
CA ASN A 82 19.39 -21.38 -23.83
C ASN A 82 19.70 -20.10 -24.65
N SER A 83 20.49 -20.22 -25.72
CA SER A 83 20.93 -19.07 -26.55
C SER A 83 19.80 -18.31 -27.25
N GLN A 84 18.61 -18.89 -27.38
CA GLN A 84 17.45 -18.25 -28.00
C GLN A 84 16.63 -17.44 -26.99
N LEU A 85 16.85 -17.66 -25.70
CA LEU A 85 16.07 -17.07 -24.62
C LEU A 85 16.85 -15.98 -23.87
N GLY A 86 16.10 -15.05 -23.29
CA GLY A 86 16.62 -14.07 -22.35
C GLY A 86 17.09 -12.74 -22.94
N LYS A 87 16.96 -12.52 -24.25
CA LYS A 87 17.11 -11.16 -24.82
C LYS A 87 16.11 -10.22 -24.12
N ASN A 88 16.52 -8.99 -23.82
CA ASN A 88 15.72 -7.99 -23.07
C ASN A 88 15.20 -8.44 -21.69
N VAL A 89 15.76 -9.53 -21.14
CA VAL A 89 15.52 -10.00 -19.76
C VAL A 89 16.85 -10.11 -19.01
N LYS A 90 17.84 -10.81 -19.59
CA LYS A 90 19.18 -11.00 -19.01
C LYS A 90 20.01 -9.71 -18.94
N ASN A 91 19.54 -8.61 -19.52
CA ASN A 91 20.15 -7.28 -19.38
C ASN A 91 19.97 -6.70 -17.97
N VAL A 92 19.01 -7.20 -17.19
CA VAL A 92 18.88 -6.84 -15.77
C VAL A 92 19.65 -7.88 -14.95
N ALA A 93 20.63 -7.44 -14.16
CA ALA A 93 21.50 -8.33 -13.41
C ALA A 93 20.79 -8.92 -12.18
N LEU A 94 21.03 -10.22 -11.93
CA LEU A 94 20.63 -10.95 -10.72
C LEU A 94 21.88 -11.38 -9.95
N SER A 95 21.78 -11.55 -8.64
CA SER A 95 22.91 -11.91 -7.77
C SER A 95 22.66 -13.15 -6.91
N TYR A 96 21.40 -13.40 -6.54
CA TYR A 96 20.98 -14.52 -5.69
C TYR A 96 19.95 -15.43 -6.36
N SER A 97 19.32 -14.93 -7.43
CA SER A 97 18.36 -15.65 -8.24
C SER A 97 18.90 -15.91 -9.65
N GLN A 98 18.26 -16.81 -10.38
CA GLN A 98 18.54 -17.08 -11.79
C GLN A 98 17.28 -17.01 -12.64
N TYR A 99 17.44 -16.58 -13.90
CA TYR A 99 16.36 -16.58 -14.87
C TYR A 99 16.02 -18.00 -15.34
N THR A 100 14.73 -18.28 -15.47
CA THR A 100 14.21 -19.51 -16.04
C THR A 100 12.87 -19.26 -16.72
N THR A 101 12.17 -20.31 -17.15
CA THR A 101 10.83 -20.20 -17.74
C THR A 101 9.83 -21.09 -16.99
N GLU A 102 8.58 -20.68 -16.98
CA GLU A 102 7.49 -21.42 -16.36
C GLU A 102 6.18 -21.31 -17.15
N MET A 103 5.22 -22.16 -16.78
CA MET A 103 3.85 -22.07 -17.26
C MET A 103 3.20 -20.76 -16.80
N ILE A 104 2.40 -20.15 -17.66
CA ILE A 104 1.53 -19.05 -17.24
C ILE A 104 0.32 -19.65 -16.51
N ASP A 105 0.06 -19.18 -15.30
CA ASP A 105 -0.97 -19.71 -14.39
C ASP A 105 -2.04 -18.67 -14.01
N SER A 106 -1.94 -17.45 -14.53
CA SER A 106 -2.85 -16.35 -14.24
C SER A 106 -2.71 -15.22 -15.26
N GLY A 107 -3.63 -14.26 -15.24
CA GLY A 107 -3.60 -13.09 -16.13
C GLY A 107 -4.20 -13.35 -17.51
N TYR A 108 -3.67 -12.66 -18.51
CA TYR A 108 -4.22 -12.61 -19.87
C TYR A 108 -3.14 -12.75 -20.93
N VAL A 109 -3.47 -13.45 -22.01
CA VAL A 109 -2.65 -13.50 -23.22
C VAL A 109 -3.45 -12.88 -24.36
N TYR A 110 -2.91 -11.84 -24.96
CA TYR A 110 -3.48 -11.22 -26.16
C TYR A 110 -2.60 -11.52 -27.37
N VAL A 111 -3.24 -11.89 -28.48
CA VAL A 111 -2.55 -12.24 -29.71
C VAL A 111 -3.14 -11.44 -30.87
N MET A 112 -2.25 -10.80 -31.63
CA MET A 112 -2.57 -10.16 -32.90
C MET A 112 -1.90 -10.92 -34.04
N ILE A 113 -2.69 -11.42 -34.98
CA ILE A 113 -2.20 -12.14 -36.16
C ILE A 113 -2.21 -11.17 -37.34
N LYS A 114 -1.04 -10.91 -37.91
CA LYS A 114 -0.90 -10.21 -39.18
C LYS A 114 -1.05 -11.22 -40.31
N ARG A 115 -2.04 -11.00 -41.19
CA ARG A 115 -2.26 -11.82 -42.39
C ARG A 115 -2.00 -11.00 -43.64
N LYS A 116 -2.00 -11.68 -44.80
CA LYS A 116 -1.93 -11.02 -46.12
C LYS A 116 -2.98 -9.92 -46.28
N LYS A 117 -4.16 -10.11 -45.70
CA LYS A 117 -5.26 -9.14 -45.68
C LYS A 117 -5.66 -8.87 -44.22
N GLY A 118 -5.18 -7.76 -43.67
CA GLY A 118 -5.59 -7.24 -42.37
C GLY A 118 -4.97 -7.91 -41.15
N TYR A 119 -5.55 -7.59 -39.99
CA TYR A 119 -5.13 -8.06 -38.67
C TYR A 119 -6.31 -8.73 -37.95
N GLU A 120 -6.01 -9.76 -37.17
CA GLU A 120 -6.99 -10.45 -36.33
C GLU A 120 -6.52 -10.46 -34.88
N TRP A 121 -7.38 -10.08 -33.95
CA TRP A 121 -7.08 -10.13 -32.52
C TRP A 121 -7.80 -11.29 -31.82
N SER A 122 -7.16 -11.83 -30.79
CA SER A 122 -7.75 -12.80 -29.87
C SER A 122 -7.28 -12.53 -28.45
N GLY A 123 -8.21 -12.63 -27.49
CA GLY A 123 -7.93 -12.53 -26.06
C GLY A 123 -8.16 -13.85 -25.35
N TYR A 124 -7.26 -14.19 -24.43
CA TYR A 124 -7.36 -15.38 -23.59
C TYR A 124 -7.16 -15.00 -22.13
N ILE A 125 -8.02 -15.51 -21.24
CA ILE A 125 -7.79 -15.50 -19.80
C ILE A 125 -7.19 -16.85 -19.39
N VAL A 126 -6.16 -16.82 -18.54
CA VAL A 126 -5.40 -18.01 -18.13
C VAL A 126 -5.97 -18.58 -16.84
N THR A 127 -6.16 -19.89 -16.77
CA THR A 127 -6.60 -20.60 -15.55
C THR A 127 -5.41 -20.93 -14.62
N PRO A 128 -5.64 -21.23 -13.33
CA PRO A 128 -4.59 -21.66 -12.41
C PRO A 128 -3.78 -22.87 -12.89
N LYS A 129 -4.38 -23.77 -13.67
CA LYS A 129 -3.68 -24.89 -14.32
C LYS A 129 -3.11 -24.54 -15.69
N GLY A 130 -3.04 -23.26 -16.08
CA GLY A 130 -2.44 -22.83 -17.35
C GLY A 130 -3.21 -23.24 -18.60
N TYR A 131 -4.52 -23.43 -18.49
CA TYR A 131 -5.39 -23.51 -19.67
C TYR A 131 -5.78 -22.10 -20.11
N LEU A 132 -6.05 -21.94 -21.40
CA LEU A 132 -6.44 -20.67 -22.00
C LEU A 132 -7.93 -20.71 -22.33
N SER A 133 -8.70 -19.79 -21.78
CA SER A 133 -10.12 -19.61 -22.17
C SER A 133 -10.22 -18.37 -23.05
N SER A 134 -10.65 -18.53 -24.30
CA SER A 134 -10.82 -17.40 -25.21
C SER A 134 -12.03 -16.56 -24.82
N PHE A 135 -11.97 -15.25 -25.02
CA PHE A 135 -13.12 -14.36 -24.84
C PHE A 135 -13.26 -13.37 -26.00
N PRO A 136 -14.51 -12.95 -26.31
CA PRO A 136 -14.77 -11.92 -27.31
C PRO A 136 -14.22 -10.56 -26.88
N LEU A 137 -13.54 -9.87 -27.80
CA LEU A 137 -12.88 -8.58 -27.53
C LEU A 137 -13.80 -7.36 -27.64
N ASP A 138 -15.01 -7.54 -28.17
CA ASP A 138 -16.10 -6.55 -28.19
C ASP A 138 -16.84 -6.47 -26.84
N LYS A 139 -16.48 -7.33 -25.87
CA LYS A 139 -17.03 -7.34 -24.52
C LYS A 139 -15.93 -7.06 -23.49
N PRO A 140 -16.30 -6.58 -22.28
CA PRO A 140 -15.34 -6.45 -21.19
C PRO A 140 -14.62 -7.78 -20.93
N ALA A 141 -13.31 -7.71 -20.73
CA ALA A 141 -12.52 -8.90 -20.44
C ALA A 141 -13.01 -9.56 -19.13
N PRO A 142 -13.08 -10.89 -19.06
CA PRO A 142 -13.49 -11.59 -17.85
C PRO A 142 -12.48 -11.32 -16.72
N VAL A 143 -12.93 -11.15 -15.48
CA VAL A 143 -12.07 -10.97 -14.30
C VAL A 143 -11.72 -12.27 -13.58
N SER A 144 -12.44 -13.34 -13.91
CA SER A 144 -12.22 -14.70 -13.40
C SER A 144 -12.53 -15.72 -14.49
N VAL A 145 -11.98 -16.93 -14.33
CA VAL A 145 -12.16 -18.02 -15.28
C VAL A 145 -12.39 -19.32 -14.53
N LEU A 146 -13.35 -20.12 -15.01
CA LEU A 146 -13.54 -21.47 -14.50
C LEU A 146 -12.41 -22.38 -14.97
N GLU A 147 -12.05 -23.35 -14.13
CA GLU A 147 -11.04 -24.32 -14.51
C GLU A 147 -11.54 -25.22 -15.65
N PHE A 148 -10.61 -25.68 -16.49
CA PHE A 148 -10.91 -26.62 -17.57
C PHE A 148 -11.51 -27.92 -17.03
N ALA A 149 -12.67 -28.31 -17.57
CA ALA A 149 -13.45 -29.44 -17.08
C ALA A 149 -13.80 -30.48 -18.16
N CYS A 150 -13.39 -30.29 -19.43
CA CYS A 150 -13.73 -31.24 -20.49
C CYS A 150 -12.96 -32.56 -20.32
N GLN A 151 -13.63 -33.71 -20.46
CA GLN A 151 -13.04 -35.04 -20.24
C GLN A 151 -12.22 -35.57 -21.43
N GLY A 152 -12.16 -34.86 -22.55
CA GLY A 152 -11.35 -35.25 -23.71
C GLY A 152 -9.86 -34.96 -23.49
N ASN A 153 -9.03 -36.00 -23.39
CA ASN A 153 -7.57 -35.86 -23.21
C ASN A 153 -6.91 -34.95 -24.27
N GLU A 154 -7.32 -35.04 -25.54
CA GLU A 154 -6.78 -34.16 -26.58
C GLU A 154 -7.23 -32.71 -26.43
N HIS A 155 -8.47 -32.46 -25.98
CA HIS A 155 -8.95 -31.10 -25.74
C HIS A 155 -8.17 -30.43 -24.61
N ALA A 156 -7.77 -31.16 -23.57
CA ALA A 156 -6.93 -30.63 -22.50
C ALA A 156 -5.57 -30.15 -23.03
N VAL A 157 -4.96 -30.92 -23.94
CA VAL A 157 -3.69 -30.53 -24.56
C VAL A 157 -3.87 -29.26 -25.38
N PHE A 158 -4.83 -29.23 -26.30
CA PHE A 158 -5.04 -28.07 -27.18
C PHE A 158 -5.51 -26.82 -26.43
N ALA A 159 -6.24 -26.95 -25.33
CA ALA A 159 -6.64 -25.83 -24.48
C ALA A 159 -5.44 -25.10 -23.83
N SER A 160 -4.23 -25.65 -23.89
CA SER A 160 -3.00 -25.00 -23.42
C SER A 160 -2.35 -24.09 -24.49
N PHE A 161 -2.89 -24.06 -25.71
CA PHE A 161 -2.29 -23.33 -26.83
C PHE A 161 -3.13 -22.15 -27.30
N VAL A 162 -2.45 -21.13 -27.81
CA VAL A 162 -3.03 -20.20 -28.78
C VAL A 162 -2.94 -20.83 -30.17
N THR A 163 -4.02 -20.75 -30.94
CA THR A 163 -4.03 -21.25 -32.32
C THR A 163 -3.95 -20.11 -33.31
N VAL A 164 -2.95 -20.14 -34.19
CA VAL A 164 -2.93 -19.34 -35.43
C VAL A 164 -3.55 -20.20 -36.53
N GLU A 165 -4.82 -19.91 -36.85
CA GLU A 165 -5.60 -20.69 -37.81
C GLU A 165 -5.00 -20.62 -39.21
N TYR A 166 -4.91 -21.78 -39.86
CA TYR A 166 -4.54 -21.87 -41.27
C TYR A 166 -5.75 -21.53 -42.15
N ILE A 167 -5.66 -20.41 -42.87
CA ILE A 167 -6.68 -19.95 -43.80
C ILE A 167 -6.03 -19.85 -45.18
N ALA A 168 -6.33 -20.79 -46.07
CA ALA A 168 -5.66 -20.90 -47.38
C ALA A 168 -5.76 -19.62 -48.22
N THR A 169 -6.89 -18.89 -48.12
CA THR A 169 -7.14 -17.64 -48.84
C THR A 169 -6.55 -16.40 -48.16
N ASN A 170 -6.11 -16.51 -46.90
CA ASN A 170 -5.54 -15.40 -46.11
C ASN A 170 -4.50 -15.92 -45.12
N LEU A 171 -3.32 -16.28 -45.64
CA LEU A 171 -2.24 -16.84 -44.84
C LEU A 171 -1.76 -15.86 -43.77
N ALA A 172 -1.47 -16.40 -42.58
CA ALA A 172 -0.81 -15.66 -41.50
C ALA A 172 0.68 -15.51 -41.80
N GLU A 173 1.20 -14.30 -41.60
CA GLU A 173 2.60 -13.97 -41.79
C GLU A 173 3.33 -13.95 -40.45
N LYS A 174 2.74 -13.26 -39.46
CA LYS A 174 3.33 -13.05 -38.14
C LYS A 174 2.25 -13.09 -37.07
N ALA A 175 2.58 -13.62 -35.89
CA ALA A 175 1.75 -13.52 -34.71
C ALA A 175 2.49 -12.69 -33.67
N TYR A 176 1.83 -11.68 -33.10
CA TYR A 176 2.36 -10.85 -32.03
C TYR A 176 1.64 -11.25 -30.73
N LEU A 177 2.38 -11.53 -29.66
CA LEU A 177 1.85 -12.06 -28.41
C LEU A 177 2.33 -11.21 -27.23
N ILE A 178 1.41 -10.83 -26.35
CA ILE A 178 1.71 -10.15 -25.09
C ILE A 178 1.02 -10.87 -23.94
N TYR A 179 1.75 -11.00 -22.83
CA TYR A 179 1.21 -11.42 -21.55
C TYR A 179 0.99 -10.19 -20.66
N THR A 180 -0.18 -10.08 -20.04
CA THR A 180 -0.50 -9.00 -19.11
C THR A 180 -1.18 -9.53 -17.85
N HIS A 181 -0.86 -8.91 -16.70
CA HIS A 181 -1.51 -9.21 -15.42
C HIS A 181 -2.90 -8.56 -15.27
N ALA A 182 -3.26 -7.66 -16.20
CA ALA A 182 -4.54 -6.96 -16.23
C ALA A 182 -5.08 -6.92 -17.67
N PRO A 183 -6.41 -6.77 -17.86
CA PRO A 183 -6.99 -6.60 -19.19
C PRO A 183 -6.40 -5.41 -19.97
N MET A 184 -6.21 -5.59 -21.27
CA MET A 184 -5.87 -4.49 -22.18
C MET A 184 -7.12 -3.80 -22.69
N THR A 185 -7.17 -2.47 -22.59
CA THR A 185 -8.24 -1.65 -23.19
C THR A 185 -8.15 -1.66 -24.72
N ASP A 186 -9.26 -1.33 -25.38
CA ASP A 186 -9.33 -1.26 -26.84
C ASP A 186 -8.29 -0.26 -27.39
N LYS A 187 -8.19 0.92 -26.76
CA LYS A 187 -7.20 1.95 -27.10
C LYS A 187 -5.77 1.44 -27.00
N LYS A 188 -5.45 0.64 -25.97
CA LYS A 188 -4.11 0.03 -25.86
C LYS A 188 -3.89 -1.02 -26.95
N ARG A 189 -4.89 -1.83 -27.31
CA ARG A 189 -4.75 -2.78 -28.43
C ARG A 189 -4.55 -2.06 -29.77
N GLU A 190 -5.26 -0.97 -30.02
CA GLU A 190 -5.07 -0.10 -31.19
C GLU A 190 -3.66 0.51 -31.24
N GLU A 191 -3.16 1.04 -30.11
CA GLU A 191 -1.81 1.58 -29.99
C GLU A 191 -0.75 0.51 -30.30
N TYR A 192 -0.89 -0.69 -29.71
CA TYR A 192 0.02 -1.81 -29.95
C TYR A 192 -0.01 -2.25 -31.42
N GLN A 193 -1.19 -2.35 -32.03
CA GLN A 193 -1.32 -2.68 -33.44
C GLN A 193 -0.62 -1.64 -34.34
N ALA A 194 -0.80 -0.34 -34.06
CA ALA A 194 -0.19 0.73 -34.83
C ALA A 194 1.35 0.74 -34.73
N LYS A 195 1.90 0.27 -33.60
CA LYS A 195 3.35 0.27 -33.31
C LYS A 195 3.97 -1.13 -33.27
N ALA A 196 3.34 -2.11 -33.92
CA ALA A 196 3.66 -3.52 -33.70
C ALA A 196 5.15 -3.86 -33.89
N ASP A 197 5.75 -3.44 -35.00
CA ASP A 197 7.16 -3.72 -35.29
C ASP A 197 8.14 -2.88 -34.45
N GLU A 198 7.76 -1.64 -34.09
CA GLU A 198 8.50 -0.78 -33.15
C GLU A 198 8.53 -1.39 -31.75
N TYR A 199 7.39 -1.88 -31.27
CA TYR A 199 7.27 -2.50 -29.94
C TYR A 199 7.97 -3.84 -29.88
N VAL A 200 8.02 -4.60 -30.98
CA VAL A 200 8.86 -5.80 -31.06
C VAL A 200 10.35 -5.44 -31.04
N SER A 201 10.79 -4.44 -31.81
CA SER A 201 12.21 -4.08 -31.88
C SER A 201 12.74 -3.46 -30.57
N SER A 202 11.91 -2.68 -29.88
CA SER A 202 12.21 -2.09 -28.57
C SER A 202 12.06 -3.06 -27.38
N GLY A 203 11.48 -4.25 -27.59
CA GLY A 203 11.33 -5.25 -26.53
C GLY A 203 10.07 -5.11 -25.67
N LYS A 204 9.11 -4.26 -26.07
CA LYS A 204 7.78 -4.13 -25.43
C LYS A 204 6.81 -5.24 -25.82
N TRP A 205 7.03 -5.88 -26.96
CA TRP A 205 6.15 -6.91 -27.51
C TRP A 205 6.97 -8.05 -28.12
N GLN A 206 6.36 -9.22 -28.29
CA GLN A 206 7.01 -10.39 -28.87
C GLN A 206 6.25 -10.85 -30.10
N SER A 207 6.98 -11.46 -31.03
CA SER A 207 6.38 -11.97 -32.25
C SER A 207 6.94 -13.33 -32.63
N VAL A 208 6.17 -14.09 -33.39
CA VAL A 208 6.53 -15.35 -34.04
C VAL A 208 6.35 -15.18 -35.53
N ASP A 209 7.38 -15.52 -36.30
CA ASP A 209 7.30 -15.62 -37.75
C ASP A 209 6.57 -16.91 -38.13
N VAL A 210 5.27 -16.79 -38.36
CA VAL A 210 4.38 -17.93 -38.65
C VAL A 210 4.73 -18.54 -40.00
N ALA A 211 5.05 -17.70 -40.99
CA ALA A 211 5.39 -18.15 -42.33
C ALA A 211 6.71 -18.93 -42.36
N ALA A 212 7.72 -18.50 -41.60
CA ALA A 212 8.98 -19.20 -41.46
C ALA A 212 8.82 -20.51 -40.66
N TRP A 213 8.02 -20.50 -39.59
CA TRP A 213 7.75 -21.70 -38.79
C TRP A 213 7.08 -22.80 -39.62
N ALA A 214 6.08 -22.43 -40.43
CA ALA A 214 5.40 -23.34 -41.35
C ALA A 214 6.35 -23.99 -42.39
N LYS A 215 7.41 -23.27 -42.79
CA LYS A 215 8.46 -23.78 -43.70
C LYS A 215 9.47 -24.69 -43.01
N GLY A 216 9.49 -24.73 -41.67
CA GLY A 216 10.40 -25.55 -40.87
C GLY A 216 11.53 -24.77 -40.20
N THR A 217 11.53 -23.44 -40.30
CA THR A 217 12.48 -22.58 -39.58
C THR A 217 11.97 -22.36 -38.16
N SER A 218 12.37 -23.23 -37.24
CA SER A 218 11.89 -23.26 -35.84
C SER A 218 12.89 -22.72 -34.82
N GLN A 219 13.90 -21.98 -35.29
CA GLN A 219 14.93 -21.36 -34.46
C GLN A 219 14.68 -19.85 -34.45
N GLN A 220 14.10 -19.34 -33.37
CA GLN A 220 13.75 -17.94 -33.24
C GLN A 220 13.95 -17.47 -31.79
N GLN A 221 14.30 -16.19 -31.62
CA GLN A 221 14.37 -15.57 -30.30
C GLN A 221 13.04 -15.74 -29.54
N HIS A 222 13.17 -15.99 -28.24
CA HIS A 222 12.09 -16.26 -27.29
C HIS A 222 11.26 -17.51 -27.58
N CYS A 223 11.62 -18.33 -28.55
CA CYS A 223 10.86 -19.52 -28.91
C CYS A 223 11.58 -20.81 -28.52
N LEU A 224 10.79 -21.85 -28.21
CA LEU A 224 11.25 -23.22 -28.03
C LEU A 224 10.57 -24.12 -29.05
N ASN A 225 11.30 -25.11 -29.55
CA ASN A 225 10.82 -26.11 -30.49
C ASN A 225 10.89 -27.52 -29.86
N ASN A 226 10.63 -28.56 -30.65
CA ASN A 226 10.63 -29.94 -30.18
C ASN A 226 11.94 -30.41 -29.54
N THR A 227 13.08 -29.82 -29.90
CA THR A 227 14.40 -30.16 -29.33
C THR A 227 14.70 -29.40 -28.04
N THR A 228 14.22 -28.16 -27.92
CA THR A 228 14.57 -27.27 -26.79
C THR A 228 13.49 -27.21 -25.70
N LEU A 229 12.25 -27.63 -25.97
CA LEU A 229 11.12 -27.53 -25.03
C LEU A 229 11.37 -28.27 -23.70
N LYS A 230 11.80 -29.54 -23.75
CA LYS A 230 11.98 -30.38 -22.55
C LYS A 230 12.95 -29.78 -21.54
N GLY A 231 14.05 -29.21 -22.02
CA GLY A 231 15.07 -28.57 -21.20
C GLY A 231 14.85 -27.08 -20.97
N GLY A 232 13.75 -26.51 -21.45
CA GLY A 232 13.49 -25.07 -21.37
C GLY A 232 12.60 -24.66 -20.19
N ILE A 233 11.85 -25.58 -19.58
CA ILE A 233 10.82 -25.29 -18.57
C ILE A 233 11.27 -25.77 -17.19
N SER A 234 11.17 -24.89 -16.18
CA SER A 234 11.58 -25.18 -14.80
C SER A 234 10.72 -26.24 -14.11
N GLN A 235 9.39 -26.08 -14.17
CA GLN A 235 8.43 -26.96 -13.49
C GLN A 235 7.45 -27.56 -14.50
N PRO A 236 7.90 -28.47 -15.39
CA PRO A 236 7.05 -29.00 -16.47
C PRO A 236 5.81 -29.76 -15.95
N PHE A 237 5.87 -30.28 -14.73
CA PHE A 237 4.74 -30.98 -14.11
C PHE A 237 3.67 -30.06 -13.54
N SER A 238 3.86 -28.73 -13.55
CA SER A 238 2.77 -27.77 -13.28
C SER A 238 1.62 -27.91 -14.28
N PHE A 239 1.93 -28.41 -15.49
CA PHE A 239 0.91 -28.79 -16.47
C PHE A 239 0.13 -30.05 -16.06
N GLY A 240 0.58 -30.81 -15.06
CA GLY A 240 0.11 -32.17 -14.80
C GLY A 240 0.82 -33.18 -15.69
N THR A 241 1.20 -34.31 -15.08
CA THR A 241 2.10 -35.31 -15.67
C THR A 241 1.64 -35.81 -17.04
N ASP A 242 0.37 -36.15 -17.20
CA ASP A 242 -0.14 -36.71 -18.45
C ASP A 242 -0.29 -35.67 -19.55
N ARG A 243 -0.73 -34.45 -19.20
CA ARG A 243 -0.81 -33.34 -20.16
C ARG A 243 0.58 -32.96 -20.65
N TRP A 244 1.58 -32.89 -19.76
CA TRP A 244 2.97 -32.62 -20.16
C TRP A 244 3.52 -33.68 -21.11
N LYS A 245 3.34 -34.97 -20.81
CA LYS A 245 3.74 -36.07 -21.70
C LYS A 245 3.12 -35.92 -23.09
N GLN A 246 1.82 -35.59 -23.16
CA GLN A 246 1.12 -35.39 -24.42
C GLN A 246 1.58 -34.13 -25.18
N LEU A 247 1.84 -33.02 -24.47
CA LEU A 247 2.42 -31.81 -25.07
C LEU A 247 3.73 -32.14 -25.79
N VAL A 248 4.67 -32.78 -25.10
CA VAL A 248 5.96 -33.13 -25.71
C VAL A 248 5.80 -34.12 -26.86
N LYS A 249 4.87 -35.07 -26.75
CA LYS A 249 4.54 -35.99 -27.85
C LYS A 249 4.08 -35.22 -29.09
N LYS A 250 3.16 -34.24 -28.97
CA LYS A 250 2.68 -33.44 -30.11
C LYS A 250 3.79 -32.60 -30.76
N PHE A 251 4.67 -31.99 -29.96
CA PHE A 251 5.86 -31.30 -30.49
C PHE A 251 6.76 -32.24 -31.31
N THR A 252 6.90 -33.50 -30.88
CA THR A 252 7.73 -34.49 -31.57
C THR A 252 7.09 -35.00 -32.86
N GLU A 253 5.78 -35.29 -32.83
CA GLU A 253 5.04 -35.82 -33.99
C GLU A 253 4.83 -34.78 -35.10
N LYS A 254 4.65 -33.51 -34.73
CA LYS A 254 4.32 -32.43 -35.68
C LYS A 254 5.15 -31.16 -35.42
N PRO A 255 6.49 -31.20 -35.55
CA PRO A 255 7.37 -30.10 -35.13
C PRO A 255 7.13 -28.76 -35.86
N LYS A 256 6.53 -28.78 -37.06
CA LYS A 256 6.16 -27.57 -37.81
C LYS A 256 4.83 -26.95 -37.37
N ALA A 257 4.00 -27.71 -36.65
CA ALA A 257 2.66 -27.28 -36.21
C ALA A 257 2.63 -26.84 -34.74
N PHE A 258 3.76 -26.97 -34.01
CA PHE A 258 3.86 -26.63 -32.60
C PHE A 258 5.07 -25.74 -32.35
N SER A 259 4.86 -24.67 -31.61
CA SER A 259 5.90 -23.80 -31.07
C SER A 259 5.58 -23.48 -29.62
N ALA A 260 6.59 -23.13 -28.83
CA ALA A 260 6.39 -22.46 -27.55
C ALA A 260 7.05 -21.09 -27.59
N VAL A 261 6.43 -20.10 -26.95
CA VAL A 261 6.95 -18.74 -26.87
C VAL A 261 7.04 -18.35 -25.41
N VAL A 262 8.21 -17.91 -24.98
CA VAL A 262 8.45 -17.44 -23.62
C VAL A 262 8.20 -15.95 -23.57
N LEU A 263 7.05 -15.56 -23.03
CA LEU A 263 6.58 -14.19 -22.99
C LEU A 263 7.28 -13.38 -21.88
N TYR A 264 7.48 -12.08 -22.12
CA TYR A 264 8.00 -11.16 -21.11
C TYR A 264 7.04 -11.07 -19.92
N ASP A 265 7.59 -11.16 -18.72
CA ASP A 265 6.85 -10.88 -17.49
C ASP A 265 7.66 -10.03 -16.48
N PRO A 266 7.96 -8.76 -16.80
CA PRO A 266 8.68 -7.90 -15.88
C PRO A 266 7.94 -7.70 -14.54
N VAL A 267 6.61 -7.65 -14.55
CA VAL A 267 5.79 -7.46 -13.35
C VAL A 267 5.91 -8.68 -12.43
N GLY A 268 5.72 -9.89 -12.95
CA GLY A 268 5.83 -11.12 -12.17
C GLY A 268 7.25 -11.39 -11.68
N ILE A 269 8.28 -11.11 -12.50
CA ILE A 269 9.68 -11.19 -12.07
C ILE A 269 9.92 -10.24 -10.88
N THR A 270 9.47 -8.98 -10.99
CA THR A 270 9.65 -7.99 -9.91
C THR A 270 8.92 -8.39 -8.63
N ILE A 271 7.69 -8.93 -8.75
CA ILE A 271 6.92 -9.43 -7.60
C ILE A 271 7.66 -10.59 -6.93
N LYS A 272 8.12 -11.59 -7.69
CA LYS A 272 8.78 -12.79 -7.16
C LYS A 272 10.12 -12.46 -6.48
N LEU A 273 10.89 -11.51 -7.02
CA LEU A 273 12.10 -11.00 -6.36
C LEU A 273 11.76 -10.25 -5.06
N ASN A 274 10.67 -9.47 -5.03
CA ASN A 274 10.21 -8.83 -3.80
C ASN A 274 9.78 -9.85 -2.74
N GLU A 275 9.11 -10.92 -3.15
CA GLU A 275 8.74 -12.03 -2.27
C GLU A 275 9.98 -12.69 -1.67
N TYR A 276 10.99 -13.04 -2.47
CA TYR A 276 12.26 -13.58 -1.93
C TYR A 276 12.96 -12.64 -0.95
N ARG A 277 12.88 -11.33 -1.16
CA ARG A 277 13.41 -10.35 -0.21
C ARG A 277 12.60 -10.35 1.10
N ASN A 278 11.27 -10.32 1.01
CA ASN A 278 10.36 -10.33 2.17
C ASN A 278 10.42 -11.66 2.95
N GLU A 279 10.66 -12.79 2.28
CA GLU A 279 10.86 -14.10 2.90
C GLU A 279 11.99 -14.12 3.94
N ALA A 280 12.92 -13.16 3.89
CA ALA A 280 13.95 -12.99 4.90
C ALA A 280 13.38 -12.74 6.31
N TYR A 281 12.16 -12.19 6.40
CA TYR A 281 11.48 -11.84 7.66
C TYR A 281 10.55 -12.94 8.18
N VAL A 282 10.27 -13.99 7.41
CA VAL A 282 9.41 -15.11 7.86
C VAL A 282 9.87 -15.71 9.20
N PRO A 283 11.19 -15.95 9.44
CA PRO A 283 11.64 -16.44 10.75
C PRO A 283 11.38 -15.48 11.92
N VAL A 284 11.26 -14.18 11.65
CA VAL A 284 10.88 -13.18 12.66
C VAL A 284 9.40 -13.30 12.96
N ASP A 285 8.55 -13.40 11.93
CA ASP A 285 7.11 -13.61 12.08
C ASP A 285 6.82 -14.90 12.88
N ASP A 286 7.46 -16.02 12.51
CA ASP A 286 7.35 -17.30 13.21
C ASP A 286 7.73 -17.17 14.69
N TYR A 287 8.80 -16.40 14.98
CA TYR A 287 9.22 -16.14 16.36
C TYR A 287 8.23 -15.28 17.12
N LEU A 288 7.67 -14.24 16.51
CA LEU A 288 6.69 -13.34 17.14
C LEU A 288 5.36 -14.05 17.41
N GLU A 289 4.95 -14.97 16.53
CA GLU A 289 3.76 -15.80 16.68
C GLU A 289 3.93 -16.93 17.71
N ALA A 290 5.18 -17.35 17.98
CA ALA A 290 5.48 -18.40 18.95
C ALA A 290 4.94 -18.05 20.35
N LYS A 291 4.31 -19.05 20.99
CA LYS A 291 3.73 -18.94 22.33
C LYS A 291 4.64 -19.58 23.37
N ASP A 292 4.74 -18.94 24.53
CA ASP A 292 5.40 -19.53 25.68
C ASP A 292 4.51 -20.52 26.44
N LYS A 293 5.04 -21.06 27.55
CA LYS A 293 4.35 -22.00 28.43
C LYS A 293 3.04 -21.48 29.03
N TYR A 294 2.80 -20.16 28.99
CA TYR A 294 1.57 -19.51 29.47
C TYR A 294 0.62 -19.15 28.34
N GLY A 295 0.92 -19.55 27.09
CA GLY A 295 0.13 -19.20 25.91
C GLY A 295 0.30 -17.75 25.44
N VAL A 296 1.31 -17.03 25.95
CA VAL A 296 1.60 -15.64 25.58
C VAL A 296 2.54 -15.63 24.37
N THR A 297 2.13 -14.93 23.31
CA THR A 297 2.97 -14.76 22.12
C THR A 297 4.13 -13.80 22.37
N ASN A 298 5.24 -13.99 21.67
CA ASN A 298 6.36 -13.04 21.71
C ASN A 298 5.96 -11.66 21.18
N GLN A 299 5.01 -11.57 20.24
CA GLN A 299 4.40 -10.29 19.86
C GLN A 299 3.82 -9.54 21.07
N ARG A 300 3.07 -10.24 21.93
CA ARG A 300 2.47 -9.63 23.13
C ARG A 300 3.54 -9.21 24.15
N LYS A 301 4.68 -9.91 24.19
CA LYS A 301 5.84 -9.50 25.01
C LYS A 301 6.47 -8.24 24.46
N LEU A 302 6.67 -8.15 23.14
CA LEU A 302 7.19 -6.97 22.46
C LEU A 302 6.31 -5.74 22.70
N ASP A 303 5.00 -5.87 22.54
CA ASP A 303 4.03 -4.81 22.86
C ASP A 303 4.16 -4.34 24.32
N SER A 304 4.32 -5.28 25.25
CA SER A 304 4.49 -4.98 26.68
C SER A 304 5.79 -4.22 26.95
N VAL A 305 6.90 -4.63 26.33
CA VAL A 305 8.19 -3.94 26.44
C VAL A 305 8.12 -2.51 25.90
N GLN A 306 7.43 -2.30 24.78
CA GLN A 306 7.21 -0.94 24.24
C GLN A 306 6.40 -0.06 25.20
N ARG A 307 5.40 -0.65 25.88
CA ARG A 307 4.63 0.07 26.92
C ARG A 307 5.49 0.47 28.11
N VAL A 308 6.38 -0.40 28.58
CA VAL A 308 7.33 -0.07 29.68
C VAL A 308 8.14 1.17 29.30
N LYS A 309 8.70 1.22 28.09
CA LYS A 309 9.43 2.39 27.58
C LYS A 309 8.57 3.66 27.54
N SER A 310 7.29 3.54 27.19
CA SER A 310 6.35 4.67 27.20
C SER A 310 6.08 5.18 28.63
N ILE A 311 6.01 4.29 29.62
CA ILE A 311 5.81 4.68 31.02
C ILE A 311 7.06 5.40 31.53
N GLU A 312 8.25 4.86 31.27
CA GLU A 312 9.53 5.50 31.63
C GLU A 312 9.64 6.92 31.03
N GLY A 313 9.30 7.08 29.76
CA GLY A 313 9.26 8.39 29.12
C GLY A 313 8.23 9.34 29.74
N SER A 314 7.12 8.82 30.27
CA SER A 314 6.11 9.61 30.98
C SER A 314 6.58 10.03 32.37
N LEU A 315 7.35 9.20 33.07
CA LEU A 315 7.97 9.55 34.35
C LEU A 315 8.96 10.71 34.20
N LEU A 316 9.79 10.67 33.16
CA LEU A 316 10.71 11.77 32.83
C LEU A 316 9.96 13.06 32.51
N LYS A 317 8.84 12.98 31.77
CA LYS A 317 7.99 14.16 31.52
C LYS A 317 7.35 14.70 32.79
N ASN A 318 6.94 13.83 33.70
CA ASN A 318 6.37 14.23 34.98
C ASN A 318 7.41 14.96 35.83
N LYS A 319 8.64 14.44 35.88
CA LYS A 319 9.79 15.11 36.50
C LYS A 319 9.93 16.54 35.97
N GLU A 320 10.02 16.72 34.67
CA GLU A 320 10.18 18.04 34.05
C GLU A 320 9.03 18.99 34.38
N LYS A 321 7.79 18.49 34.41
CA LYS A 321 6.61 19.29 34.80
C LYS A 321 6.69 19.76 36.25
N ILE A 322 7.14 18.89 37.16
CA ILE A 322 7.34 19.24 38.57
C ILE A 322 8.44 20.29 38.69
N VAL A 323 9.59 20.07 38.04
CA VAL A 323 10.70 21.04 37.99
C VAL A 323 10.20 22.40 37.50
N GLN A 324 9.45 22.42 36.40
CA GLN A 324 8.89 23.64 35.83
C GLN A 324 7.95 24.34 36.81
N ARG A 325 7.01 23.61 37.41
CA ARG A 325 6.05 24.15 38.38
C ARG A 325 6.75 24.76 39.60
N GLU A 326 7.75 24.08 40.15
CA GLU A 326 8.50 24.60 41.31
C GLU A 326 9.31 25.85 40.94
N ASN A 327 9.93 25.87 39.76
CA ASN A 327 10.64 27.05 39.26
C ASN A 327 9.69 28.24 39.04
N GLU A 328 8.51 28.01 38.46
CA GLU A 328 7.47 29.03 38.27
C GLU A 328 6.98 29.59 39.63
N ILE A 329 6.75 28.73 40.62
CA ILE A 329 6.41 29.17 42.00
C ILE A 329 7.53 30.04 42.58
N HIS A 330 8.79 29.64 42.39
CA HIS A 330 9.93 30.40 42.87
C HIS A 330 10.11 31.75 42.16
N GLU A 331 9.89 31.80 40.85
CA GLU A 331 9.92 33.05 40.07
C GLU A 331 8.84 34.01 40.54
N GLN A 332 7.61 33.54 40.73
CA GLN A 332 6.48 34.35 41.21
C GLN A 332 6.68 34.89 42.63
N THR A 333 7.33 34.11 43.50
CA THR A 333 7.54 34.48 44.92
C THR A 333 8.85 35.23 45.17
N ALA A 334 9.77 35.28 44.20
CA ALA A 334 11.06 35.98 44.33
C ALA A 334 10.92 37.50 44.56
N PRO A 335 10.04 38.25 43.86
CA PRO A 335 9.88 39.68 44.10
C PRO A 335 9.47 40.03 45.53
N ALA A 336 8.56 39.26 46.13
CA ALA A 336 8.12 39.49 47.51
C ALA A 336 9.26 39.29 48.53
N ILE A 337 10.10 38.27 48.32
CA ILE A 337 11.27 38.00 49.15
C ILE A 337 12.31 39.12 49.00
N GLU A 338 12.54 39.58 47.77
CA GLU A 338 13.45 40.68 47.46
C GLU A 338 13.00 42.00 48.08
N ILE A 339 11.70 42.32 48.00
CA ILE A 339 11.11 43.51 48.63
C ILE A 339 11.30 43.45 50.15
N ARG A 340 11.04 42.31 50.78
CA ARG A 340 11.22 42.13 52.23
C ARG A 340 12.69 42.30 52.64
N TYR A 341 13.60 41.70 51.89
CA TYR A 341 15.05 41.83 52.10
C TYR A 341 15.49 43.29 52.01
N LYS A 342 15.14 44.00 50.93
CA LYS A 342 15.49 45.42 50.74
C LYS A 342 14.89 46.32 51.82
N SER A 343 13.64 46.08 52.22
CA SER A 343 12.99 46.84 53.28
C SER A 343 13.73 46.69 54.62
N ASN A 344 14.06 45.46 55.01
CA ASN A 344 14.82 45.18 56.22
C ASN A 344 16.25 45.75 56.16
N LEU A 345 16.91 45.64 55.00
CA LEU A 345 18.26 46.16 54.80
C LEU A 345 18.29 47.68 54.93
N ASN A 346 17.35 48.38 54.28
CA ASN A 346 17.21 49.82 54.38
C ASN A 346 16.94 50.26 55.83
N ALA A 347 16.10 49.53 56.58
CA ALA A 347 15.81 49.85 57.98
C ALA A 347 17.07 49.75 58.87
N ILE A 348 17.91 48.72 58.65
CA ILE A 348 19.19 48.57 59.36
C ILE A 348 20.17 49.67 58.95
N GLU A 349 20.27 49.99 57.66
CA GLU A 349 21.16 51.03 57.15
C GLU A 349 20.80 52.43 57.66
N GLN A 350 19.51 52.76 57.74
CA GLN A 350 19.06 54.01 58.33
C GLN A 350 19.44 54.10 59.81
N ARG A 351 19.23 53.02 60.59
CA ARG A 351 19.65 52.98 62.00
C ARG A 351 21.16 53.11 62.16
N LEU A 352 21.96 52.51 61.26
CA LEU A 352 23.41 52.66 61.25
C LEU A 352 23.84 54.12 61.04
N ILE A 353 23.16 54.86 60.15
CA ILE A 353 23.43 56.29 59.93
C ILE A 353 23.19 57.08 61.22
N TYR A 354 22.06 56.83 61.91
CA TYR A 354 21.76 57.50 63.18
C TYR A 354 22.74 57.13 64.30
N ALA A 355 23.03 55.84 64.47
CA ALA A 355 23.98 55.37 65.49
C ALA A 355 25.39 55.95 65.29
N ARG A 356 25.83 56.08 64.03
CA ARG A 356 27.09 56.77 63.66
C ARG A 356 27.06 58.26 63.97
N LYS A 357 25.95 58.95 63.68
CA LYS A 357 25.77 60.38 63.99
C LYS A 357 25.87 60.68 65.49
N TRP A 358 25.39 59.77 66.34
CA TRP A 358 25.43 59.89 67.81
C TRP A 358 26.63 59.18 68.46
N ASN A 359 27.56 58.65 67.66
CA ASN A 359 28.76 57.94 68.12
C ASN A 359 28.49 56.77 69.08
N ASN A 360 27.35 56.09 68.94
CA ASN A 360 26.95 54.94 69.76
C ASN A 360 27.62 53.66 69.26
N THR A 361 28.86 53.41 69.70
CA THR A 361 29.72 52.31 69.23
C THR A 361 29.11 50.92 69.45
N ALA A 362 28.42 50.70 70.57
CA ALA A 362 27.77 49.42 70.88
C ALA A 362 26.61 49.11 69.91
N GLU A 363 25.81 50.12 69.55
CA GLU A 363 24.69 49.96 68.61
C GLU A 363 25.16 49.78 67.16
N ILE A 364 26.26 50.44 66.77
CA ILE A 364 26.90 50.24 65.46
C ILE A 364 27.35 48.78 65.30
N GLU A 365 28.06 48.23 66.28
CA GLU A 365 28.55 46.86 66.23
C GLU A 365 27.39 45.85 66.13
N GLN A 366 26.32 46.06 66.89
CA GLN A 366 25.13 45.22 66.84
C GLN A 366 24.45 45.26 65.46
N LEU A 367 24.25 46.45 64.90
CA LEU A 367 23.57 46.62 63.61
C LEU A 367 24.41 46.10 62.44
N GLU A 368 25.75 46.22 62.48
CA GLU A 368 26.65 45.63 61.47
C GLU A 368 26.60 44.10 61.50
N ARG A 369 26.54 43.48 62.69
CA ARG A 369 26.29 42.04 62.83
C ARG A 369 24.92 41.64 62.26
N SER A 370 23.86 42.38 62.59
CA SER A 370 22.51 42.13 62.05
C SER A 370 22.45 42.28 60.53
N LYS A 371 23.14 43.28 59.94
CA LYS A 371 23.25 43.47 58.49
C LYS A 371 23.91 42.25 57.83
N LYS A 372 25.04 41.80 58.38
CA LYS A 372 25.76 40.63 57.87
C LYS A 372 24.88 39.37 57.89
N LEU A 373 24.20 39.11 59.02
CA LEU A 373 23.29 37.96 59.14
C LEU A 373 22.15 38.01 58.13
N LEU A 374 21.57 39.19 57.89
CA LEU A 374 20.48 39.36 56.91
C LEU A 374 20.94 39.06 55.48
N ILE A 375 22.15 39.50 55.09
CA ILE A 375 22.74 39.21 53.77
C ILE A 375 22.97 37.69 53.63
N GLU A 376 23.60 37.07 54.62
CA GLU A 376 23.87 35.63 54.62
C GLU A 376 22.58 34.79 54.57
N GLU A 377 21.53 35.21 55.28
CA GLU A 377 20.22 34.54 55.26
C GLU A 377 19.54 34.66 53.89
N HIS A 378 19.59 35.83 53.27
CA HIS A 378 19.05 36.06 51.94
C HIS A 378 19.80 35.24 50.88
N GLU A 379 21.14 35.26 50.88
CA GLU A 379 21.96 34.46 49.98
C GLU A 379 21.68 32.96 50.15
N ARG A 380 21.57 32.48 51.40
CA ARG A 380 21.22 31.09 51.70
C ARG A 380 19.84 30.73 51.16
N THR A 381 18.86 31.62 51.29
CA THR A 381 17.49 31.42 50.81
C THR A 381 17.46 31.34 49.28
N MET A 382 18.14 32.25 48.59
CA MET A 382 18.20 32.27 47.13
C MET A 382 18.97 31.06 46.58
N LYS A 383 20.07 30.66 47.24
CA LYS A 383 20.84 29.47 46.87
C LYS A 383 20.05 28.17 47.05
N LYS A 384 19.25 28.04 48.11
CA LYS A 384 18.38 26.86 48.30
C LYS A 384 17.29 26.75 47.23
N ARG A 385 16.79 27.88 46.74
CA ARG A 385 15.76 27.92 45.69
C ARG A 385 16.36 27.62 44.31
N ALA A 386 17.62 28.01 44.10
CA ALA A 386 18.38 27.60 42.93
C ALA A 386 18.62 26.07 42.96
N GLY A 387 17.87 25.33 42.15
CA GLY A 387 17.96 23.86 42.05
C GLY A 387 16.91 23.09 42.85
N HIS A 388 16.08 23.76 43.66
CA HIS A 388 15.02 23.09 44.43
C HIS A 388 14.05 22.31 43.54
N GLY A 389 13.64 22.88 42.41
CA GLY A 389 12.77 22.20 41.46
C GLY A 389 13.37 20.90 40.94
N GLU A 390 14.69 20.87 40.72
CA GLU A 390 15.42 19.66 40.29
C GLU A 390 15.46 18.61 41.42
N GLU A 391 15.71 19.02 42.66
CA GLU A 391 15.68 18.13 43.82
C GLU A 391 14.30 17.47 44.01
N VAL A 392 13.24 18.28 43.99
CA VAL A 392 11.86 17.80 44.14
C VAL A 392 11.45 16.93 42.95
N GLY A 393 11.79 17.33 41.74
CA GLY A 393 11.54 16.57 40.53
C GLY A 393 12.23 15.21 40.55
N GLU A 394 13.51 15.16 40.94
CA GLU A 394 14.28 13.93 41.03
C GLU A 394 13.74 13.00 42.13
N ALA A 395 13.40 13.51 43.31
CA ALA A 395 12.82 12.71 44.39
C ALA A 395 11.49 12.05 43.98
N ASN A 396 10.63 12.79 43.27
CA ASN A 396 9.38 12.24 42.71
C ASN A 396 9.67 11.18 41.64
N TYR A 397 10.59 11.46 40.72
CA TYR A 397 10.99 10.52 39.67
C TYR A 397 11.49 9.18 40.26
N GLN A 398 12.36 9.24 41.27
CA GLN A 398 12.88 8.03 41.91
C GLN A 398 11.79 7.23 42.65
N THR A 399 10.82 7.93 43.26
CA THR A 399 9.67 7.29 43.91
C THR A 399 8.81 6.54 42.90
N ASP A 400 8.42 7.20 41.80
CA ASP A 400 7.61 6.58 40.75
C ASP A 400 8.37 5.45 40.04
N ARG A 401 9.67 5.65 39.78
CA ARG A 401 10.54 4.65 39.15
C ARG A 401 10.70 3.42 40.02
N LYS A 402 10.75 3.56 41.35
CA LYS A 402 10.82 2.42 42.27
C LYS A 402 9.61 1.50 42.11
N VAL A 403 8.41 2.05 41.96
CA VAL A 403 7.20 1.25 41.71
C VAL A 403 7.35 0.38 40.47
N LEU A 404 7.94 0.91 39.38
CA LEU A 404 8.21 0.11 38.19
C LEU A 404 9.24 -1.00 38.44
N LEU A 405 10.34 -0.67 39.10
CA LEU A 405 11.41 -1.63 39.40
C LEU A 405 10.93 -2.78 40.29
N ASP A 406 10.03 -2.49 41.24
CA ASP A 406 9.49 -3.49 42.17
C ASP A 406 8.52 -4.49 41.47
N HIS A 407 7.96 -4.13 40.31
CA HIS A 407 6.95 -4.94 39.60
C HIS A 407 7.42 -5.53 38.26
N LEU A 408 8.61 -5.17 37.78
CA LEU A 408 9.11 -5.58 36.46
C LEU A 408 10.49 -6.23 36.53
N ASN A 409 10.65 -7.35 35.83
CA ASN A 409 11.95 -7.99 35.64
C ASN A 409 12.72 -7.35 34.49
N TYR A 410 13.47 -6.30 34.79
CA TYR A 410 14.25 -5.56 33.78
C TYR A 410 15.33 -6.39 33.09
N LYS A 411 15.92 -7.38 33.78
CA LYS A 411 16.91 -8.28 33.18
C LYS A 411 16.29 -9.12 32.06
N GLU A 412 15.09 -9.64 32.28
CA GLU A 412 14.34 -10.40 31.28
C GLU A 412 13.85 -9.52 30.14
N ILE A 413 13.42 -8.28 30.43
CA ILE A 413 13.06 -7.30 29.40
C ILE A 413 14.25 -7.01 28.48
N GLU A 414 15.45 -6.76 29.03
CA GLU A 414 16.64 -6.49 28.21
C GLU A 414 17.10 -7.71 27.43
N ALA A 415 17.07 -8.91 28.03
CA ALA A 415 17.39 -10.15 27.32
C ALA A 415 16.43 -10.38 26.13
N PHE A 416 15.13 -10.18 26.34
CA PHE A 416 14.12 -10.30 25.28
C PHE A 416 14.33 -9.26 24.17
N LYS A 417 14.65 -8.00 24.51
CA LYS A 417 14.98 -6.95 23.52
C LYS A 417 16.18 -7.36 22.66
N GLN A 418 17.24 -7.89 23.28
CA GLN A 418 18.44 -8.34 22.58
C GLN A 418 18.14 -9.50 21.64
N GLU A 419 17.36 -10.49 22.08
CA GLU A 419 16.96 -11.63 21.25
C GLU A 419 16.14 -11.18 20.04
N VAL A 420 15.15 -10.32 20.26
CA VAL A 420 14.34 -9.74 19.17
C VAL A 420 15.23 -8.99 18.18
N ALA A 421 16.12 -8.11 18.68
CA ALA A 421 17.04 -7.34 17.84
C ALA A 421 17.93 -8.24 16.99
N GLN A 422 18.52 -9.30 17.56
CA GLN A 422 19.37 -10.25 16.83
C GLN A 422 18.61 -10.96 15.68
N LYS A 423 17.35 -11.32 15.89
CA LYS A 423 16.52 -11.94 14.84
C LYS A 423 16.22 -10.94 13.72
N TYR A 424 15.85 -9.70 14.07
CA TYR A 424 15.64 -8.64 13.08
C TYR A 424 16.92 -8.31 12.31
N ASP A 425 18.08 -8.23 12.97
CA ASP A 425 19.37 -7.96 12.32
C ASP A 425 19.73 -9.07 11.32
N THR A 426 19.49 -10.32 11.69
CA THR A 426 19.69 -11.48 10.80
C THR A 426 18.79 -11.39 9.58
N ALA A 427 17.49 -11.12 9.77
CA ALA A 427 16.53 -10.96 8.69
C ALA A 427 16.90 -9.79 7.77
N LEU A 428 17.27 -8.63 8.35
CA LEU A 428 17.69 -7.44 7.61
C LEU A 428 18.93 -7.70 6.76
N ASN A 429 19.92 -8.43 7.29
CA ASN A 429 21.11 -8.81 6.54
C ASN A 429 20.76 -9.65 5.30
N VAL A 430 19.89 -10.65 5.44
CA VAL A 430 19.43 -11.48 4.32
C VAL A 430 18.57 -10.67 3.33
N ALA A 431 17.70 -9.78 3.82
CA ALA A 431 16.90 -8.90 2.98
C ALA A 431 17.79 -7.95 2.16
N ASN A 432 18.82 -7.37 2.77
CA ASN A 432 19.78 -6.47 2.11
C ASN A 432 20.59 -7.18 1.01
N GLN A 433 21.00 -8.42 1.25
CA GLN A 433 21.64 -9.24 0.22
C GLN A 433 20.74 -9.37 -1.03
N ARG A 434 19.45 -9.65 -0.83
CA ARG A 434 18.48 -9.87 -1.93
C ARG A 434 17.91 -8.57 -2.52
N ALA A 435 18.08 -7.43 -1.85
CA ALA A 435 17.43 -6.18 -2.22
C ALA A 435 17.89 -5.62 -3.57
N GLN A 436 19.17 -5.79 -3.92
CA GLN A 436 19.71 -5.15 -5.12
C GLN A 436 19.14 -5.74 -6.42
N GLU A 437 18.97 -7.06 -6.53
CA GLU A 437 18.40 -7.68 -7.74
C GLU A 437 16.91 -7.32 -7.92
N HIS A 438 16.17 -7.20 -6.82
CA HIS A 438 14.81 -6.66 -6.83
C HIS A 438 14.80 -5.20 -7.29
N LEU A 439 15.65 -4.36 -6.70
CA LEU A 439 15.74 -2.94 -7.05
C LEU A 439 16.13 -2.73 -8.52
N ASN A 440 17.07 -3.51 -9.06
CA ASN A 440 17.46 -3.48 -10.46
C ASN A 440 16.25 -3.64 -11.40
N TRP A 441 15.31 -4.52 -11.06
CA TRP A 441 14.06 -4.69 -11.80
C TRP A 441 13.08 -3.56 -11.57
N VAL A 442 12.89 -3.12 -10.33
CA VAL A 442 11.99 -2.00 -9.96
C VAL A 442 12.29 -0.73 -10.76
N VAL A 443 13.57 -0.46 -11.05
CA VAL A 443 13.99 0.73 -11.81
C VAL A 443 14.32 0.44 -13.28
N SER A 444 14.07 -0.78 -13.77
CA SER A 444 14.41 -1.17 -15.13
C SER A 444 13.46 -0.58 -16.18
N GLU A 445 13.99 -0.26 -17.36
CA GLU A 445 13.18 0.14 -18.52
C GLU A 445 12.20 -0.98 -18.93
N SER A 446 12.62 -2.25 -18.84
CA SER A 446 11.76 -3.40 -19.14
C SER A 446 10.49 -3.43 -18.27
N LEU A 447 10.59 -3.09 -16.97
CA LEU A 447 9.41 -2.99 -16.11
C LEU A 447 8.55 -1.78 -16.48
N LEU A 448 9.16 -0.62 -16.72
CA LEU A 448 8.41 0.59 -17.13
C LEU A 448 7.66 0.36 -18.44
N ASP A 449 8.27 -0.36 -19.39
CA ASP A 449 7.68 -0.74 -20.67
C ASP A 449 6.47 -1.65 -20.50
N ALA A 450 6.56 -2.67 -19.63
CA ALA A 450 5.42 -3.51 -19.30
C ALA A 450 4.30 -2.72 -18.62
N LEU A 451 4.65 -1.75 -17.78
CA LEU A 451 3.70 -0.88 -17.10
C LEU A 451 3.04 0.16 -18.03
N ASP A 452 3.60 0.44 -19.20
CA ASP A 452 2.97 1.28 -20.23
C ASP A 452 1.76 0.57 -20.88
N ALA A 453 1.59 -0.75 -20.70
CA ALA A 453 0.42 -1.49 -21.15
C ALA A 453 -0.86 -1.12 -20.36
N TYR A 454 -0.71 -0.52 -19.17
CA TYR A 454 -1.83 -0.02 -18.37
C TYR A 454 -2.30 1.34 -18.91
N ASP A 455 -3.59 1.45 -19.21
CA ASP A 455 -4.18 2.63 -19.83
C ASP A 455 -4.32 3.77 -18.80
N GLN A 456 -3.63 4.88 -19.06
CA GLN A 456 -3.63 6.06 -18.18
C GLN A 456 -4.93 6.87 -18.26
N LYS A 457 -5.86 6.49 -19.12
CA LYS A 457 -7.17 7.13 -19.30
C LYS A 457 -8.32 6.19 -18.91
N ASP A 458 -8.00 5.02 -18.37
CA ASP A 458 -8.97 4.04 -17.90
C ASP A 458 -8.79 3.78 -16.40
N LEU A 459 -9.88 3.93 -15.65
CA LEU A 459 -9.84 3.86 -14.19
C LEU A 459 -9.65 2.43 -13.69
N GLN A 460 -10.24 1.44 -14.37
CA GLN A 460 -10.11 0.03 -14.00
C GLN A 460 -8.66 -0.45 -14.20
N SER A 461 -8.05 -0.08 -15.33
CA SER A 461 -6.62 -0.27 -15.61
C SER A 461 -5.76 0.43 -14.57
N GLY A 462 -6.12 1.66 -14.18
CA GLY A 462 -5.46 2.39 -13.09
C GLY A 462 -5.50 1.68 -11.74
N CYS A 463 -6.63 1.06 -11.39
CA CYS A 463 -6.77 0.29 -10.15
C CYS A 463 -5.90 -0.98 -10.17
N ALA A 464 -5.86 -1.69 -11.29
CA ALA A 464 -4.97 -2.84 -11.48
C ALA A 464 -3.50 -2.42 -11.41
N PHE A 465 -3.13 -1.30 -12.03
CA PHE A 465 -1.79 -0.72 -11.92
C PHE A 465 -1.42 -0.47 -10.45
N LYS A 466 -2.29 0.22 -9.70
CA LYS A 466 -2.06 0.54 -8.28
C LYS A 466 -1.84 -0.73 -7.45
N ALA A 467 -2.61 -1.79 -7.71
CA ALA A 467 -2.47 -3.07 -7.01
C ALA A 467 -1.14 -3.79 -7.31
N HIS A 468 -0.73 -3.85 -8.58
CA HIS A 468 0.53 -4.50 -8.97
C HIS A 468 1.74 -3.70 -8.50
N VAL A 469 1.73 -2.37 -8.65
CA VAL A 469 2.82 -1.51 -8.13
C VAL A 469 2.91 -1.61 -6.61
N ALA A 470 1.78 -1.56 -5.89
CA ALA A 470 1.79 -1.76 -4.45
C ALA A 470 2.40 -3.12 -4.06
N THR A 471 2.15 -4.18 -4.84
CA THR A 471 2.73 -5.51 -4.59
C THR A 471 4.23 -5.56 -4.87
N MET A 472 4.69 -4.93 -5.95
CA MET A 472 6.12 -4.84 -6.27
C MET A 472 6.92 -4.04 -5.25
N LEU A 473 6.28 -3.04 -4.61
CA LEU A 473 6.94 -2.14 -3.65
C LEU A 473 6.75 -2.57 -2.18
N PHE A 474 5.85 -3.51 -1.89
CA PHE A 474 5.49 -3.86 -0.51
C PHE A 474 6.69 -4.38 0.30
N GLY A 475 6.93 -3.77 1.46
CA GLY A 475 8.00 -4.15 2.38
C GLY A 475 9.39 -3.67 1.96
N MET A 476 9.54 -2.94 0.85
CA MET A 476 10.84 -2.45 0.36
C MET A 476 11.58 -1.59 1.39
N GLU A 477 10.84 -0.96 2.30
CA GLU A 477 11.37 -0.23 3.45
C GLU A 477 12.19 -1.08 4.42
N GLY A 478 11.97 -2.40 4.43
CA GLY A 478 12.69 -3.39 5.23
C GLY A 478 14.04 -3.80 4.63
N ALA A 479 14.58 -3.04 3.68
CA ALA A 479 15.95 -3.20 3.21
C ALA A 479 16.54 -1.82 2.89
N GLU A 480 17.83 -1.63 3.09
CA GLU A 480 18.51 -0.33 2.97
C GLU A 480 18.38 0.27 1.56
N ALA A 481 18.69 -0.51 0.52
CA ALA A 481 18.61 -0.05 -0.86
C ALA A 481 17.17 0.30 -1.28
N GLY A 482 16.19 -0.53 -0.89
CA GLY A 482 14.77 -0.30 -1.17
C GLY A 482 14.23 0.90 -0.40
N ALA A 483 14.57 1.02 0.88
CA ALA A 483 14.23 2.16 1.73
C ALA A 483 14.76 3.46 1.15
N LYS A 484 16.01 3.48 0.68
CA LYS A 484 16.62 4.65 0.05
C LYS A 484 15.88 5.06 -1.24
N GLN A 485 15.53 4.10 -2.10
CA GLN A 485 14.79 4.38 -3.33
C GLN A 485 13.41 4.98 -3.04
N LEU A 486 12.68 4.42 -2.07
CA LEU A 486 11.38 4.94 -1.62
C LEU A 486 11.53 6.35 -1.04
N ASP A 487 12.54 6.59 -0.21
CA ASP A 487 12.84 7.91 0.34
C ASP A 487 13.10 8.94 -0.77
N ASP A 488 13.90 8.59 -1.78
CA ASP A 488 14.23 9.47 -2.89
C ASP A 488 12.97 9.80 -3.73
N TRP A 489 12.12 8.81 -4.00
CA TRP A 489 10.83 9.01 -4.69
C TRP A 489 9.83 9.84 -3.89
N VAL A 490 9.82 9.74 -2.56
CA VAL A 490 8.93 10.54 -1.70
C VAL A 490 9.46 11.96 -1.52
N LYS A 491 10.77 12.14 -1.37
CA LYS A 491 11.42 13.46 -1.26
C LYS A 491 11.34 14.27 -2.54
N LYS A 492 11.35 13.60 -3.70
CA LYS A 492 11.14 14.19 -5.03
C LYS A 492 9.87 13.59 -5.66
N PRO A 493 8.68 13.99 -5.16
CA PRO A 493 7.42 13.34 -5.47
C PRO A 493 6.89 13.65 -6.88
N ASP A 494 7.75 13.85 -7.88
CA ASP A 494 7.33 14.22 -9.23
C ASP A 494 6.51 13.10 -9.91
N TYR A 495 5.41 13.48 -10.56
CA TYR A 495 4.62 12.56 -11.38
C TYR A 495 5.37 12.28 -12.69
N GLU A 496 6.27 11.29 -12.62
CA GLU A 496 7.12 10.86 -13.74
C GLU A 496 7.01 9.36 -13.99
N ARG A 497 7.31 8.93 -15.23
CA ARG A 497 7.27 7.52 -15.64
C ARG A 497 8.02 6.60 -14.68
N LYS A 498 9.22 7.02 -14.23
CA LYS A 498 10.11 6.25 -13.33
C LYS A 498 9.71 6.28 -11.86
N ASN A 499 8.89 7.24 -11.41
CA ASN A 499 8.48 7.34 -10.02
C ASN A 499 7.23 6.48 -9.78
N LEU A 500 7.45 5.17 -9.65
CA LEU A 500 6.36 4.20 -9.51
C LEU A 500 5.54 4.43 -8.24
N PHE A 501 6.17 4.90 -7.15
CA PHE A 501 5.48 5.20 -5.91
C PHE A 501 4.44 6.32 -6.10
N ILE A 502 4.82 7.43 -6.75
CA ILE A 502 3.89 8.53 -7.03
C ILE A 502 2.86 8.14 -8.10
N ARG A 503 3.24 7.43 -9.16
CA ARG A 503 2.27 6.93 -10.15
C ARG A 503 1.23 6.01 -9.52
N GLY A 504 1.67 5.12 -8.63
CA GLY A 504 0.80 4.19 -7.91
C GLY A 504 -0.16 4.88 -6.95
N LEU A 505 0.31 5.92 -6.25
CA LEU A 505 -0.52 6.78 -5.39
C LEU A 505 -1.74 7.34 -6.14
N TYR A 506 -1.51 7.78 -7.38
CA TYR A 506 -2.51 8.40 -8.24
C TYR A 506 -3.16 7.44 -9.24
N SER A 507 -3.06 6.12 -9.02
CA SER A 507 -3.63 5.08 -9.89
C SER A 507 -3.27 5.24 -11.37
N ASN A 508 -2.06 5.76 -11.68
CA ASN A 508 -1.53 5.96 -13.03
C ASN A 508 -2.45 6.77 -13.97
N GLN A 509 -3.30 7.65 -13.45
CA GLN A 509 -4.21 8.44 -14.28
C GLN A 509 -3.52 9.69 -14.85
N LEU A 510 -3.69 9.95 -16.15
CA LEU A 510 -3.07 11.10 -16.81
C LEU A 510 -3.56 12.44 -16.22
N GLU A 511 -4.85 12.53 -15.87
CA GLU A 511 -5.44 13.70 -15.21
C GLU A 511 -4.80 14.00 -13.85
N ALA A 512 -4.25 12.97 -13.19
CA ALA A 512 -3.61 13.12 -11.90
C ALA A 512 -2.32 13.95 -11.96
N LYS A 513 -1.63 13.98 -13.11
CA LYS A 513 -0.44 14.82 -13.28
C LYS A 513 -0.77 16.30 -13.07
N ALA A 514 -1.86 16.78 -13.67
CA ALA A 514 -2.30 18.16 -13.50
C ALA A 514 -2.66 18.45 -12.03
N LYS A 515 -3.38 17.53 -11.37
CA LYS A 515 -3.74 17.65 -9.95
C LYS A 515 -2.54 17.63 -9.02
N HIS A 516 -1.52 16.84 -9.35
CA HIS A 516 -0.28 16.78 -8.62
C HIS A 516 0.51 18.11 -8.72
N GLU A 517 0.64 18.67 -9.93
CA GLU A 517 1.29 19.96 -10.15
C GLU A 517 0.53 21.12 -9.49
N GLU A 518 -0.80 21.13 -9.54
CA GLU A 518 -1.64 22.08 -8.80
C GLU A 518 -1.35 22.01 -7.29
N LEU A 519 -1.28 20.80 -6.73
CA LEU A 519 -0.99 20.58 -5.31
C LEU A 519 0.43 21.04 -4.94
N LYS A 520 1.41 20.79 -5.81
CA LYS A 520 2.81 21.20 -5.61
C LYS A 520 2.94 22.72 -5.53
N LYS A 521 2.22 23.44 -6.39
CA LYS A 521 2.16 24.92 -6.35
C LYS A 521 1.42 25.45 -5.12
N ALA A 522 0.33 24.78 -4.73
CA ALA A 522 -0.52 25.20 -3.62
C ALA A 522 0.01 24.79 -2.23
N ALA A 523 1.04 23.93 -2.17
CA ALA A 523 1.58 23.33 -0.96
C ALA A 523 1.92 24.33 0.18
N THR A 524 2.31 25.53 -0.20
CA THR A 524 2.70 26.63 0.70
C THR A 524 1.78 27.83 0.59
N ASP A 525 0.73 27.75 -0.23
CA ASP A 525 -0.22 28.83 -0.50
C ASP A 525 -1.48 28.62 0.36
N PHE A 526 -1.58 29.38 1.45
CA PHE A 526 -2.73 29.33 2.37
C PHE A 526 -3.85 30.31 1.99
N THR A 527 -3.79 30.91 0.80
CA THR A 527 -4.88 31.74 0.29
C THR A 527 -6.08 30.88 -0.16
N ALA A 528 -7.21 31.51 -0.45
CA ALA A 528 -8.39 30.82 -0.98
C ALA A 528 -8.10 30.03 -2.27
N VAL A 529 -7.14 30.50 -3.09
CA VAL A 529 -6.72 29.83 -4.33
C VAL A 529 -5.96 28.55 -4.01
N GLY A 530 -4.96 28.60 -3.14
CA GLY A 530 -4.22 27.43 -2.69
C GLY A 530 -5.11 26.41 -1.95
N ILE A 531 -6.03 26.86 -1.09
CA ILE A 531 -7.02 26.00 -0.42
C ILE A 531 -7.93 25.29 -1.43
N LYS A 532 -8.40 26.00 -2.48
CA LYS A 532 -9.24 25.40 -3.53
C LYS A 532 -8.48 24.34 -4.33
N ALA A 533 -7.22 24.60 -4.69
CA ALA A 533 -6.36 23.64 -5.38
C ALA A 533 -6.11 22.39 -4.52
N MET A 534 -5.80 22.58 -3.22
CA MET A 534 -5.66 21.49 -2.26
C MET A 534 -6.92 20.62 -2.15
N LYS A 535 -8.10 21.25 -2.04
CA LYS A 535 -9.38 20.54 -1.99
C LYS A 535 -9.62 19.71 -3.25
N GLY A 536 -9.34 20.27 -4.43
CA GLY A 536 -9.48 19.56 -5.70
C GLY A 536 -8.60 18.31 -5.81
N ALA A 537 -7.36 18.35 -5.29
CA ALA A 537 -6.48 17.19 -5.25
C ALA A 537 -6.95 16.12 -4.25
N ILE A 538 -7.45 16.53 -3.08
CA ILE A 538 -8.04 15.62 -2.09
C ILE A 538 -9.27 14.91 -2.67
N ASP A 539 -10.16 15.66 -3.33
CA ASP A 539 -11.36 15.09 -3.95
C ASP A 539 -10.99 14.09 -5.06
N PHE A 540 -9.94 14.37 -5.84
CA PHE A 540 -9.39 13.43 -6.82
C PHE A 540 -8.86 12.14 -6.15
N LEU A 541 -8.09 12.27 -5.08
CA LEU A 541 -7.58 11.11 -4.32
C LEU A 541 -8.72 10.29 -3.69
N LYS A 542 -9.73 10.95 -3.11
CA LYS A 542 -10.92 10.25 -2.58
C LYS A 542 -11.69 9.51 -3.67
N LYS A 543 -11.84 10.13 -4.85
CA LYS A 543 -12.53 9.52 -6.00
C LYS A 543 -11.79 8.26 -6.47
N THR A 544 -10.48 8.37 -6.67
CA THR A 544 -9.65 7.24 -7.11
C THR A 544 -9.55 6.15 -6.05
N ASP A 545 -9.54 6.50 -4.75
CA ASP A 545 -9.56 5.51 -3.66
C ASP A 545 -10.92 4.80 -3.54
N SER A 546 -12.03 5.54 -3.66
CA SER A 546 -13.38 4.95 -3.68
C SER A 546 -13.58 4.00 -4.87
N ALA A 547 -13.11 4.39 -6.06
CA ALA A 547 -13.15 3.55 -7.25
C ALA A 547 -12.24 2.31 -7.09
N TRP A 548 -11.08 2.46 -6.46
CA TRP A 548 -10.21 1.33 -6.13
C TRP A 548 -10.89 0.37 -5.14
N ASP A 549 -11.54 0.87 -4.10
CA ASP A 549 -12.27 0.05 -3.13
C ASP A 549 -13.41 -0.72 -3.79
N GLU A 550 -14.17 -0.08 -4.68
CA GLU A 550 -15.23 -0.74 -5.46
C GLU A 550 -14.67 -1.78 -6.43
N TRP A 551 -13.64 -1.40 -7.19
CA TRP A 551 -12.93 -2.30 -8.09
C TRP A 551 -12.46 -3.53 -7.32
N ALA A 552 -11.73 -3.36 -6.22
CA ALA A 552 -11.16 -4.42 -5.39
C ALA A 552 -12.23 -5.37 -4.82
N ARG A 553 -13.36 -4.83 -4.33
CA ARG A 553 -14.51 -5.66 -3.90
C ARG A 553 -15.03 -6.55 -5.02
N ASN A 554 -15.08 -6.01 -6.23
CA ASN A 554 -15.63 -6.71 -7.40
C ASN A 554 -14.64 -7.71 -8.02
N GLN A 555 -13.38 -7.73 -7.58
CA GLN A 555 -12.42 -8.73 -8.03
C GLN A 555 -12.57 -10.10 -7.33
N GLY A 556 -13.50 -10.23 -6.37
CA GLY A 556 -13.54 -11.35 -5.41
C GLY A 556 -14.92 -11.84 -4.98
N ILE A 557 -15.91 -11.95 -5.88
CA ILE A 557 -17.20 -12.64 -5.58
C ILE A 557 -17.00 -14.14 -5.27
N ASP A 558 -15.80 -14.70 -5.45
CA ASP A 558 -15.41 -15.98 -4.86
C ASP A 558 -13.97 -15.87 -4.34
N LYS A 559 -13.79 -15.80 -3.01
CA LYS A 559 -12.51 -15.47 -2.32
C LYS A 559 -11.32 -16.40 -2.65
N ASN A 560 -11.52 -17.42 -3.48
CA ASN A 560 -10.52 -18.42 -3.86
C ASN A 560 -10.32 -18.56 -5.40
N LYS A 561 -10.82 -17.64 -6.25
CA LYS A 561 -10.79 -17.83 -7.72
C LYS A 561 -10.53 -16.56 -8.58
N GLY A 562 -9.92 -15.52 -8.01
CA GLY A 562 -9.50 -14.34 -8.78
C GLY A 562 -8.15 -14.55 -9.49
N ASN A 563 -7.99 -14.03 -10.71
CA ASN A 563 -6.74 -14.12 -11.49
C ASN A 563 -5.60 -13.22 -10.98
N ILE A 564 -5.89 -12.34 -10.02
CA ILE A 564 -4.87 -11.63 -9.25
C ILE A 564 -5.02 -12.19 -7.83
N ALA A 565 -3.94 -12.64 -7.20
CA ALA A 565 -3.97 -13.13 -5.84
C ALA A 565 -4.30 -11.97 -4.88
N PHE A 566 -5.60 -11.70 -4.68
CA PHE A 566 -6.14 -10.59 -3.89
C PHE A 566 -5.92 -10.73 -2.37
N SER A 567 -5.07 -11.65 -1.93
CA SER A 567 -4.75 -11.75 -0.51
C SER A 567 -3.98 -10.49 -0.08
N LYS A 568 -4.54 -9.77 0.89
CA LYS A 568 -3.89 -8.64 1.58
C LYS A 568 -3.55 -7.41 0.69
N VAL A 569 -4.12 -7.23 -0.50
CA VAL A 569 -3.85 -6.04 -1.37
C VAL A 569 -4.17 -4.73 -0.63
N GLU A 570 -5.22 -4.73 0.19
CA GLU A 570 -5.55 -3.65 1.12
C GLU A 570 -4.38 -3.25 2.03
N LYS A 571 -3.65 -4.22 2.58
CA LYS A 571 -2.44 -3.98 3.39
C LYS A 571 -1.31 -3.42 2.52
N LYS A 572 -1.15 -3.96 1.30
CA LYS A 572 -0.14 -3.51 0.35
C LYS A 572 -0.38 -2.07 -0.11
N VAL A 573 -1.63 -1.62 -0.24
CA VAL A 573 -1.95 -0.24 -0.59
C VAL A 573 -1.77 0.73 0.59
N MET A 574 -1.78 0.25 1.84
CA MET A 574 -1.39 1.06 3.01
C MET A 574 0.12 1.38 3.03
N LEU A 575 0.92 0.74 2.18
CA LEU A 575 2.33 1.07 1.96
C LEU A 575 2.53 2.55 1.67
N TYR A 576 1.67 3.16 0.84
CA TYR A 576 1.82 4.58 0.48
C TYR A 576 1.72 5.45 1.71
N VAL A 577 0.69 5.26 2.54
CA VAL A 577 0.51 5.98 3.80
C VAL A 577 1.65 5.73 4.78
N SER A 578 2.04 4.46 4.96
CA SER A 578 3.12 4.09 5.88
C SER A 578 4.45 4.73 5.47
N ASN A 579 4.81 4.67 4.18
CA ASN A 579 6.08 5.21 3.70
C ASN A 579 6.11 6.73 3.64
N PHE A 580 5.00 7.38 3.29
CA PHE A 580 4.89 8.83 3.41
C PHE A 580 5.08 9.26 4.87
N ALA A 581 4.37 8.65 5.82
CA ALA A 581 4.56 8.91 7.24
C ALA A 581 6.01 8.64 7.68
N ARG A 582 6.59 7.50 7.29
CA ARG A 582 7.98 7.13 7.58
C ARG A 582 8.96 8.21 7.10
N VAL A 583 8.87 8.64 5.85
CA VAL A 583 9.78 9.65 5.27
C VAL A 583 9.58 11.01 5.93
N VAL A 584 8.34 11.44 6.13
CA VAL A 584 8.03 12.73 6.77
C VAL A 584 8.58 12.80 8.19
N PHE A 585 8.37 11.74 8.99
CA PHE A 585 8.64 11.77 10.43
C PHE A 585 10.05 11.31 10.80
N ARG A 586 10.65 10.38 10.05
CA ARG A 586 11.97 9.81 10.37
C ARG A 586 13.11 10.61 9.76
N ALA A 587 12.90 11.21 8.58
CA ALA A 587 13.94 11.98 7.89
C ALA A 587 14.05 13.43 8.38
N GLY A 588 13.20 13.87 9.32
CA GLY A 588 13.17 15.24 9.82
C GLY A 588 13.18 16.21 8.66
N MET A 589 12.17 16.12 7.78
CA MET A 589 12.17 16.93 6.58
C MET A 589 12.22 18.40 7.02
N GLY A 590 13.33 19.08 6.74
CA GLY A 590 13.62 20.43 7.22
C GLY A 590 12.58 21.45 6.77
N SER A 591 12.82 22.74 6.98
CA SER A 591 11.84 23.79 6.70
C SER A 591 11.60 24.14 5.22
N THR A 592 12.09 23.32 4.27
CA THR A 592 12.01 23.57 2.81
C THR A 592 10.60 23.44 2.27
N ALA A 593 10.32 24.05 1.12
CA ALA A 593 9.00 23.98 0.46
C ALA A 593 8.59 22.52 0.12
N GLU A 594 9.56 21.70 -0.29
CA GLU A 594 9.37 20.27 -0.59
C GLU A 594 8.93 19.48 0.65
N SER A 595 9.53 19.74 1.81
CA SER A 595 9.14 19.14 3.08
C SER A 595 7.69 19.48 3.46
N ARG A 596 7.30 20.74 3.29
CA ARG A 596 5.93 21.20 3.59
C ARG A 596 4.91 20.53 2.66
N PHE A 597 5.24 20.39 1.38
CA PHE A 597 4.43 19.67 0.40
C PHE A 597 4.24 18.20 0.76
N VAL A 598 5.32 17.48 1.05
CA VAL A 598 5.27 16.06 1.40
C VAL A 598 4.53 15.85 2.72
N THR A 599 4.71 16.73 3.71
CA THR A 599 3.95 16.71 4.98
C THR A 599 2.46 16.93 4.74
N ALA A 600 2.09 17.94 3.94
CA ALA A 600 0.71 18.23 3.60
C ALA A 600 0.06 17.05 2.86
N ILE A 601 0.68 16.52 1.81
CA ILE A 601 0.18 15.34 1.08
C ILE A 601 -0.03 14.16 2.04
N SER A 602 0.93 13.87 2.91
CA SER A 602 0.89 12.71 3.81
C SER A 602 -0.29 12.79 4.77
N GLN A 603 -0.51 13.95 5.39
CA GLN A 603 -1.66 14.19 6.26
C GLN A 603 -2.99 14.10 5.50
N LYS A 604 -3.05 14.62 4.28
CA LYS A 604 -4.28 14.59 3.46
C LYS A 604 -4.56 13.20 2.87
N LEU A 605 -3.53 12.42 2.56
CA LEU A 605 -3.64 11.03 2.15
C LEU A 605 -4.13 10.15 3.31
N LEU A 606 -3.58 10.35 4.51
CA LEU A 606 -4.08 9.77 5.76
C LEU A 606 -5.58 10.08 5.92
N PHE A 607 -5.99 11.33 5.69
CA PHE A 607 -7.40 11.72 5.73
C PHE A 607 -8.25 11.05 4.65
N ALA A 608 -7.78 11.03 3.40
CA ALA A 608 -8.50 10.43 2.28
C ALA A 608 -8.68 8.91 2.45
N GLN A 609 -7.66 8.20 2.95
CA GLN A 609 -7.69 6.74 3.10
C GLN A 609 -8.33 6.26 4.41
N MET A 610 -8.40 7.09 5.45
CA MET A 610 -8.97 6.72 6.75
C MET A 610 -10.32 7.40 7.05
N GLY A 611 -10.76 8.35 6.23
CA GLY A 611 -12.03 9.06 6.41
C GLY A 611 -12.17 9.71 7.78
N GLU A 612 -13.32 9.56 8.43
CA GLU A 612 -13.59 10.12 9.78
C GLU A 612 -12.66 9.58 10.87
N LEU A 613 -12.03 8.41 10.65
CA LEU A 613 -11.08 7.83 11.60
C LEU A 613 -9.74 8.58 11.59
N ALA A 614 -9.40 9.33 10.54
CA ALA A 614 -8.24 10.22 10.56
C ALA A 614 -8.35 11.31 11.60
N GLY A 615 -9.57 11.83 11.85
CA GLY A 615 -9.81 12.80 12.93
C GLY A 615 -9.75 12.17 14.33
N LYS A 616 -9.82 10.84 14.42
CA LYS A 616 -9.75 10.07 15.69
C LYS A 616 -8.36 9.48 15.95
N LEU A 617 -7.57 9.28 14.90
CA LEU A 617 -6.17 8.86 14.95
C LEU A 617 -5.31 10.09 15.19
N ARG A 618 -4.90 10.28 16.45
CA ARG A 618 -3.95 11.33 16.75
C ARG A 618 -2.61 11.03 16.06
N PHE A 619 -1.94 12.08 15.60
CA PHE A 619 -0.66 12.00 14.90
C PHE A 619 0.40 11.17 15.65
N ASP A 620 0.45 11.29 16.98
CA ASP A 620 1.28 10.48 17.87
C ASP A 620 0.88 8.99 17.86
N GLN A 621 -0.40 8.65 17.69
CA GLN A 621 -0.84 7.25 17.62
C GLN A 621 -0.42 6.58 16.31
N VAL A 622 -0.39 7.33 15.21
CA VAL A 622 0.08 6.86 13.89
C VAL A 622 1.61 6.73 13.86
N VAL A 623 2.33 7.55 14.63
CA VAL A 623 3.80 7.58 14.69
C VAL A 623 4.37 6.62 15.75
N TYR A 624 3.68 6.45 16.89
CA TYR A 624 4.14 5.69 18.06
C TYR A 624 3.33 4.43 18.38
N ASN A 625 2.42 4.04 17.48
CA ASN A 625 1.88 2.69 17.47
C ASN A 625 0.98 2.30 18.66
N ILE A 626 0.06 3.19 19.03
CA ILE A 626 -0.81 3.01 20.21
C ILE A 626 -2.18 2.49 19.79
N ASN A 627 -2.56 1.27 20.23
CA ASN A 627 -3.89 0.69 20.01
C ASN A 627 -4.95 1.32 20.95
N PRO A 628 -5.99 2.01 20.43
CA PRO A 628 -7.00 2.68 21.24
C PRO A 628 -7.94 1.75 22.01
N GLU A 629 -8.23 0.55 21.49
CA GLU A 629 -9.16 -0.40 22.14
C GLU A 629 -8.55 -1.05 23.39
N LYS A 630 -7.22 -0.91 23.58
CA LYS A 630 -6.50 -1.36 24.79
C LYS A 630 -6.23 -0.22 25.78
N LEU A 631 -6.74 0.99 25.53
CA LEU A 631 -6.75 2.09 26.49
C LEU A 631 -8.07 2.02 27.25
N ASN A 632 -8.02 1.59 28.52
CA ASN A 632 -9.18 1.68 29.39
C ASN A 632 -9.70 3.12 29.36
N SER A 633 -11.01 3.25 29.11
CA SER A 633 -11.76 4.49 29.04
C SER A 633 -11.69 5.25 30.38
N GLY A 634 -10.62 6.00 30.55
CA GLY A 634 -10.44 6.99 31.61
C GLY A 634 -9.89 8.25 30.96
N ASN A 635 -10.61 9.35 31.13
CA ASN A 635 -10.33 10.66 30.53
C ASN A 635 -8.87 11.09 30.66
N ILE A 636 -8.06 10.90 29.62
CA ILE A 636 -6.78 11.59 29.46
C ILE A 636 -6.91 12.49 28.23
N LYS A 637 -7.28 13.75 28.47
CA LYS A 637 -7.00 14.84 27.53
C LYS A 637 -5.47 15.00 27.47
N LEU A 638 -4.85 14.66 26.34
CA LEU A 638 -3.47 15.09 26.09
C LEU A 638 -3.46 16.62 25.99
N SER A 639 -2.60 17.28 26.78
CA SER A 639 -2.43 18.73 26.75
C SER A 639 -1.67 19.19 25.48
N PRO A 640 -1.80 20.47 25.07
CA PRO A 640 -1.28 21.02 23.81
C PRO A 640 0.23 20.89 23.58
N GLU A 641 1.02 20.61 24.62
CA GLU A 641 2.49 20.65 24.61
C GLU A 641 3.15 19.44 23.94
N ILE A 642 2.43 18.35 23.69
CA ILE A 642 2.96 17.21 22.92
C ILE A 642 3.18 17.59 21.44
N GLY A 643 2.50 18.62 20.95
CA GLY A 643 2.77 19.24 19.64
C GLY A 643 4.07 20.05 19.58
N GLU A 644 4.63 20.45 20.72
CA GLU A 644 5.85 21.26 20.74
C GLU A 644 7.12 20.41 20.61
N ARG A 645 7.19 19.24 21.24
CA ARG A 645 8.41 18.42 21.30
C ARG A 645 8.81 17.68 20.02
N VAL A 646 7.88 17.45 19.09
CA VAL A 646 8.21 16.83 17.78
C VAL A 646 8.71 17.88 16.76
N GLY A 647 8.59 19.17 17.07
CA GLY A 647 8.87 20.24 16.13
C GLY A 647 9.92 21.23 16.60
N GLY A 648 11.16 20.76 16.78
CA GLY A 648 12.34 21.63 16.94
C GLY A 648 12.77 22.34 15.64
N GLN A 649 12.10 22.09 14.50
CA GLN A 649 12.46 22.68 13.20
C GLN A 649 11.29 23.31 12.43
N LEU A 650 10.12 23.46 13.05
CA LEU A 650 8.97 24.17 12.44
C LEU A 650 8.56 25.32 13.35
N SER A 651 8.52 26.54 12.79
CA SER A 651 8.10 27.73 13.52
C SER A 651 6.68 27.55 14.07
N LYS A 652 6.42 28.16 15.23
CA LYS A 652 5.12 28.13 15.94
C LYS A 652 3.93 28.44 14.99
N ASN A 653 4.15 29.37 14.06
CA ASN A 653 3.19 29.79 13.04
C ASN A 653 2.90 28.70 11.99
N ALA A 654 3.89 27.88 11.62
CA ALA A 654 3.69 26.76 10.70
C ALA A 654 2.86 25.64 11.35
N LYS A 655 3.08 25.37 12.65
CA LYS A 655 2.31 24.37 13.42
C LYS A 655 0.84 24.77 13.56
N GLU A 656 0.58 26.02 13.93
CA GLU A 656 -0.80 26.54 14.03
C GLU A 656 -1.50 26.57 12.66
N ALA A 657 -0.79 26.92 11.58
CA ALA A 657 -1.36 26.91 10.23
C ALA A 657 -1.70 25.49 9.75
N THR A 658 -0.84 24.49 10.01
CA THR A 658 -1.10 23.09 9.63
C THR A 658 -2.27 22.50 10.41
N MET A 659 -2.34 22.70 11.74
CA MET A 659 -3.46 22.22 12.55
C MET A 659 -4.78 22.92 12.20
N ARG A 660 -4.78 24.26 12.07
CA ARG A 660 -5.97 25.01 11.62
C ARG A 660 -6.42 24.61 10.21
N SER A 661 -5.50 24.29 9.30
CA SER A 661 -5.86 23.81 7.96
C SER A 661 -6.46 22.39 7.97
N LEU A 662 -6.12 21.57 8.97
CA LEU A 662 -6.69 20.25 9.15
C LEU A 662 -8.10 20.37 9.72
N ASP A 663 -8.28 21.18 10.75
CA ASP A 663 -9.56 21.43 11.41
C ASP A 663 -10.57 22.08 10.45
N VAL A 664 -10.18 23.08 9.67
CA VAL A 664 -11.06 23.71 8.65
C VAL A 664 -11.49 22.71 7.57
N LEU A 665 -10.61 21.79 7.16
CA LEU A 665 -10.95 20.76 6.17
C LEU A 665 -11.79 19.62 6.77
N ILE A 666 -11.60 19.32 8.05
CA ILE A 666 -12.41 18.37 8.83
C ILE A 666 -13.82 18.95 9.03
N ASP A 667 -13.93 20.23 9.39
CA ASP A 667 -15.21 20.93 9.59
C ASP A 667 -15.99 21.09 8.28
N ASP A 668 -15.31 21.44 7.18
CA ASP A 668 -15.93 21.53 5.83
C ASP A 668 -16.34 20.15 5.28
N ALA A 669 -15.66 19.07 5.70
CA ALA A 669 -16.05 17.69 5.38
C ALA A 669 -17.22 17.20 6.25
N MET A 670 -17.28 17.61 7.52
CA MET A 670 -18.37 17.27 8.44
C MET A 670 -19.67 18.01 8.10
N ALA A 671 -19.59 19.23 7.54
CA ALA A 671 -20.74 20.04 7.18
C ALA A 671 -21.58 19.53 5.99
N LYS A 672 -21.08 18.60 5.17
CA LYS A 672 -21.74 18.15 3.91
C LYS A 672 -22.36 16.74 3.96
N LYS A 673 -22.65 16.26 5.17
CA LYS A 673 -22.95 14.84 5.44
C LYS A 673 -24.45 14.52 5.38
N GLN A 674 -25.08 14.44 4.19
CA GLN A 674 -26.32 13.66 4.04
C GLN A 674 -26.66 13.29 2.56
N GLN A 675 -26.95 11.99 2.36
CA GLN A 675 -27.72 11.33 1.28
C GLN A 675 -26.98 10.60 0.11
N VAL A 676 -27.14 9.26 0.12
CA VAL A 676 -27.30 8.28 -1.00
C VAL A 676 -26.10 7.91 -1.89
N ALA A 677 -26.05 6.64 -2.34
CA ALA A 677 -24.94 5.93 -2.99
C ALA A 677 -25.13 5.77 -4.52
N LEU A 678 -24.03 5.83 -5.30
CA LEU A 678 -23.99 5.62 -6.76
C LEU A 678 -23.05 4.43 -7.11
N THR A 679 -23.20 3.90 -8.34
CA THR A 679 -22.57 2.68 -8.90
C THR A 679 -21.44 3.00 -9.91
N LEU A 680 -20.54 2.03 -10.18
CA LEU A 680 -19.44 2.13 -11.16
C LEU A 680 -19.88 2.68 -12.55
N GLU A 681 -21.06 2.29 -13.01
CA GLU A 681 -21.63 2.68 -14.32
C GLU A 681 -21.97 4.18 -14.40
N GLU A 682 -22.30 4.79 -13.25
CA GLU A 682 -22.62 6.22 -13.13
C GLU A 682 -21.35 7.07 -13.06
N ILE A 683 -20.24 6.51 -12.57
CA ILE A 683 -18.90 7.12 -12.55
C ILE A 683 -18.32 7.22 -13.96
N GLU A 684 -18.54 6.20 -14.79
CA GLU A 684 -18.08 6.16 -16.19
C GLU A 684 -18.88 7.10 -17.11
N LYS A 685 -20.19 7.27 -16.87
CA LYS A 685 -21.03 8.24 -17.61
C LYS A 685 -20.81 9.71 -17.20
N ALA A 686 -20.32 9.93 -15.98
CA ALA A 686 -20.03 11.19 -15.29
C ALA A 686 -19.14 12.25 -15.98
N GLY A 687 -18.43 11.89 -17.06
CA GLY A 687 -17.32 12.63 -17.70
C GLY A 687 -17.11 14.08 -17.23
N SER A 688 -16.03 14.30 -16.45
CA SER A 688 -15.45 15.58 -15.99
C SER A 688 -16.33 16.78 -15.57
N LYS A 689 -17.68 16.69 -15.52
CA LYS A 689 -18.55 17.87 -15.31
C LYS A 689 -19.69 17.76 -14.30
N GLY A 690 -19.80 16.69 -13.52
CA GLY A 690 -20.75 16.71 -12.41
C GLY A 690 -20.55 15.61 -11.39
N MET A 691 -19.74 15.85 -10.35
CA MET A 691 -19.66 14.97 -9.18
C MET A 691 -19.34 15.80 -7.92
N VAL A 692 -20.37 16.05 -7.12
CA VAL A 692 -20.27 16.57 -5.75
C VAL A 692 -20.90 15.52 -4.84
N ASN A 693 -20.11 15.09 -3.85
CA ASN A 693 -20.45 14.19 -2.73
C ASN A 693 -20.22 12.69 -2.94
N HIS A 694 -20.00 12.00 -1.81
CA HIS A 694 -20.05 10.55 -1.52
C HIS A 694 -18.68 9.84 -1.30
N THR A 695 -18.48 9.30 -0.09
CA THR A 695 -17.52 8.23 0.27
C THR A 695 -18.26 7.16 1.09
N ASN A 696 -18.18 5.89 0.69
CA ASN A 696 -18.93 4.76 1.29
C ASN A 696 -18.02 3.86 2.16
N ASN A 697 -18.63 3.20 3.15
CA ASN A 697 -18.08 2.63 4.39
C ASN A 697 -17.09 1.42 4.29
N TYR A 698 -16.15 1.37 3.36
CA TYR A 698 -15.09 0.32 3.36
C TYR A 698 -13.82 0.69 4.13
N HIS A 699 -13.60 1.99 4.39
CA HIS A 699 -12.50 2.48 5.23
C HIS A 699 -12.45 1.79 6.62
N GLN A 700 -13.60 1.40 7.18
CA GLN A 700 -13.66 0.76 8.51
C GLN A 700 -13.22 -0.73 8.53
N VAL A 701 -13.32 -1.46 7.40
CA VAL A 701 -12.91 -2.87 7.31
C VAL A 701 -11.39 -3.02 7.14
N ARG A 702 -10.75 -2.11 6.38
CA ARG A 702 -9.29 -1.97 6.31
C ARG A 702 -8.66 -1.72 7.69
N ILE A 703 -9.38 -1.03 8.57
CA ILE A 703 -8.87 -0.60 9.88
C ILE A 703 -8.98 -1.70 10.95
N ARG A 704 -9.99 -2.58 10.95
CA ARG A 704 -10.01 -3.73 11.89
C ARG A 704 -8.80 -4.66 11.74
N HIS A 705 -8.24 -4.77 10.54
CA HIS A 705 -6.99 -5.51 10.30
C HIS A 705 -5.72 -4.69 10.61
N SER A 706 -5.83 -3.37 10.79
CA SER A 706 -4.70 -2.46 11.08
C SER A 706 -4.25 -2.50 12.54
N CYS A 707 -5.15 -2.83 13.48
CA CYS A 707 -4.78 -3.03 14.89
C CYS A 707 -3.94 -4.30 15.13
N ILE A 708 -3.72 -5.11 14.08
CA ILE A 708 -2.97 -6.37 14.11
C ILE A 708 -1.60 -6.23 13.42
N PHE A 709 -1.40 -5.24 12.54
CA PHE A 709 -0.28 -5.20 11.59
C PHE A 709 0.67 -4.01 11.74
N ARG A 710 0.62 -3.31 12.87
CA ARG A 710 1.74 -2.46 13.24
C ARG A 710 2.42 -3.10 14.44
N GLY A 711 2.92 -4.29 14.22
CA GLY A 711 3.84 -5.00 15.09
C GLY A 711 4.92 -5.69 14.27
N ASP A 712 5.12 -5.28 13.01
CA ASP A 712 6.01 -5.90 12.04
C ASP A 712 7.28 -5.06 11.89
#